data_AF-A0A2A2Q0T2-F1
#
_entry.id   AF-A0A2A2Q0T2-F1
#
_cell.length_a   1.000
_cell.length_b   1.000
_cell.length_c   1.000
_cell.angle_alpha   90.00
_cell.angle_beta   90.00
_cell.angle_gamma   90.00
#
_symmetry.space_group_name_H-M   'P 1'
#
loop_
_entity.id
_entity.type
_entity.pdbx_description
1 polymer ?
#
loop_
_entity_poly.entity_id
_entity_poly.type
_entity_poly.pdbx_seq_one_letter_code
_entity_poly.pdbx_strand_id
1 'polypeptide(L)'
;MSIAELTQALSAEPANWELRLSLVQALVAESKREEAVEVVNQGEAIPHEAAPWLAAAKTYAAVGAIEQAGALVATSLEIDPDYEPAKAYRKELALLAPPAAVALTADDLEEDSSPDSARGAGTQEAVPLLRKSGDGAPATPISLPKVSFSNHEMEALKEAEEAVNRRRETTRRRDKFNSLTITVLIHVAIFLALTLVVTQDPPRVPPQIVASSATQEQQEIIENVKMDKPTLEPTTAVNSSVADIISVSSTSSFSVSSVDVPVADVAMETGMQFNPSMSLGMTTSTTSKMMFGQPMEMDGEVLGVILDVSGSMAEFLPAVVREVDKNFKDSPVVYVRNMLLSQDNREGEARLIIPEEVVPYDPVYKTHTPYWFLWHDLPRKAPQRYVDRLIETFKTRPNQFITTGRGWDGSSLIVASEFLMEEKIDALYIFSDFEDFVDEDIAAEIGQKLGRRKIRTYVQPAEKSTEFLDVMTKKIANKTLGRQMPSLVSLLRGSEETEVTSLMPQKRQDDVAALANINVKLATPRETITGDAFYGFKPAKEWTEIHRLSEPEYDAVFYGPEARVEIFLKNAEGKYIQNPISFFYHAWKEVPEHPDPRFRWRPRKFLRMEEAPSFDGKEIIWKMVLEDEYKFRVHLYLGRKGMNATYVADVQEKNNDSSWIGFRVPALAVENKDMYFGFDFPPEGLKLDQVREAVKGNEVIFNLPRAERERFIKGWAVGGFDMGYNTRKYNELIRAMPGGIRDVVVQGPSFGPRKFHARTTSGKIFLNGGAGRADIEPWESYWFALNRSREDRTKFTKTEAIEIQIE
;
A
#
# COMPACT_ATOMS: atom_id res chain seq x y z
N MET A 1 55.30 -22.06 -18.45
CA MET A 1 55.43 -21.64 -19.85
C MET A 1 55.29 -20.12 -19.88
N SER A 2 55.98 -19.44 -20.80
CA SER A 2 55.75 -18.01 -21.07
C SER A 2 54.40 -17.79 -21.77
N ILE A 3 53.88 -16.55 -21.80
CA ILE A 3 52.66 -16.22 -22.55
C ILE A 3 52.82 -16.59 -24.04
N ALA A 4 54.00 -16.35 -24.63
CA ALA A 4 54.27 -16.72 -26.02
C ALA A 4 54.21 -18.24 -26.26
N GLU A 5 54.76 -19.05 -25.36
CA GLU A 5 54.66 -20.52 -25.41
C GLU A 5 53.21 -21.00 -25.24
N LEU A 6 52.44 -20.39 -24.31
CA LEU A 6 51.05 -20.75 -24.06
C LEU A 6 50.14 -20.39 -25.26
N THR A 7 50.33 -19.21 -25.86
CA THR A 7 49.63 -18.83 -27.09
C THR A 7 49.99 -19.74 -28.27
N GLN A 8 51.28 -20.13 -28.40
CA GLN A 8 51.69 -21.08 -29.44
C GLN A 8 51.07 -22.48 -29.21
N ALA A 9 51.06 -22.98 -27.97
CA ALA A 9 50.45 -24.26 -27.64
C ALA A 9 48.92 -24.26 -27.84
N LEU A 10 48.22 -23.20 -27.40
CA LEU A 10 46.79 -23.05 -27.60
C LEU A 10 46.41 -22.90 -29.07
N SER A 11 47.27 -22.30 -29.91
CA SER A 11 47.04 -22.24 -31.36
C SER A 11 47.21 -23.60 -32.07
N ALA A 12 47.93 -24.54 -31.47
CA ALA A 12 48.03 -25.93 -31.94
C ALA A 12 46.87 -26.81 -31.44
N GLU A 13 46.33 -26.52 -30.25
CA GLU A 13 45.17 -27.23 -29.66
C GLU A 13 44.06 -26.25 -29.18
N PRO A 14 43.28 -25.62 -30.08
CA PRO A 14 42.31 -24.58 -29.70
C PRO A 14 41.22 -25.02 -28.72
N ALA A 15 40.85 -26.31 -28.72
CA ALA A 15 39.87 -26.89 -27.80
C ALA A 15 40.41 -27.22 -26.40
N ASN A 16 41.72 -27.01 -26.14
CA ASN A 16 42.35 -27.36 -24.86
C ASN A 16 42.09 -26.27 -23.80
N TRP A 17 41.04 -26.48 -23.00
CA TRP A 17 40.61 -25.54 -21.96
C TRP A 17 41.57 -25.41 -20.75
N GLU A 18 42.48 -26.37 -20.53
CA GLU A 18 43.50 -26.28 -19.49
C GLU A 18 44.67 -25.36 -19.91
N LEU A 19 45.09 -25.45 -21.19
CA LEU A 19 46.02 -24.48 -21.79
C LEU A 19 45.40 -23.08 -21.83
N ARG A 20 44.10 -22.97 -22.16
CA ARG A 20 43.36 -21.70 -22.18
C ARG A 20 43.27 -21.07 -20.79
N LEU A 21 42.95 -21.86 -19.75
CA LEU A 21 42.99 -21.42 -18.35
C LEU A 21 44.38 -20.88 -17.97
N SER A 22 45.43 -21.61 -18.32
CA SER A 22 46.82 -21.24 -18.00
C SER A 22 47.23 -19.92 -18.68
N LEU A 23 46.82 -19.71 -19.94
CA LEU A 23 47.04 -18.45 -20.66
C LEU A 23 46.28 -17.27 -20.05
N VAL A 24 45.00 -17.47 -19.71
CA VAL A 24 44.15 -16.44 -19.09
C VAL A 24 44.68 -16.03 -17.71
N GLN A 25 45.12 -16.99 -16.89
CA GLN A 25 45.75 -16.69 -15.60
C GLN A 25 47.04 -15.88 -15.75
N ALA A 26 47.88 -16.21 -16.74
CA ALA A 26 49.09 -15.44 -17.03
C ALA A 26 48.79 -14.00 -17.52
N LEU A 27 47.81 -13.83 -18.41
CA LEU A 27 47.37 -12.52 -18.90
C LEU A 27 46.77 -11.65 -17.77
N VAL A 28 45.95 -12.23 -16.90
CA VAL A 28 45.38 -11.54 -15.74
C VAL A 28 46.48 -11.13 -14.74
N ALA A 29 47.50 -11.97 -14.53
CA ALA A 29 48.65 -11.64 -13.68
C ALA A 29 49.49 -10.48 -14.25
N GLU A 30 49.62 -10.37 -15.58
CA GLU A 30 50.23 -9.21 -16.25
C GLU A 30 49.27 -8.00 -16.42
N SER A 31 48.07 -8.04 -15.81
CA SER A 31 47.02 -7.01 -15.91
C SER A 31 46.44 -6.80 -17.33
N LYS A 32 46.71 -7.70 -18.28
CA LYS A 32 46.18 -7.71 -19.65
C LYS A 32 44.77 -8.30 -19.71
N ARG A 33 43.83 -7.67 -19.00
CA ARG A 33 42.46 -8.19 -18.83
C ARG A 33 41.65 -8.21 -20.12
N GLU A 34 41.86 -7.27 -21.03
CA GLU A 34 41.18 -7.24 -22.35
C GLU A 34 41.61 -8.45 -23.20
N GLU A 35 42.93 -8.69 -23.33
CA GLU A 35 43.49 -9.89 -23.99
C GLU A 35 42.99 -11.18 -23.32
N ALA A 36 42.90 -11.22 -21.99
CA ALA A 36 42.39 -12.37 -21.26
C ALA A 36 40.91 -12.68 -21.61
N VAL A 37 40.05 -11.66 -21.68
CA VAL A 37 38.64 -11.78 -22.07
C VAL A 37 38.50 -12.21 -23.54
N GLU A 38 39.36 -11.70 -24.43
CA GLU A 38 39.40 -12.17 -25.82
C GLU A 38 39.75 -13.67 -25.90
N VAL A 39 40.75 -14.11 -25.13
CA VAL A 39 41.13 -15.53 -25.04
C VAL A 39 39.99 -16.39 -24.45
N VAL A 40 39.16 -15.89 -23.53
CA VAL A 40 37.94 -16.62 -23.11
C VAL A 40 36.94 -16.74 -24.27
N ASN A 41 36.69 -15.64 -24.99
CA ASN A 41 35.69 -15.56 -26.06
C ASN A 41 36.04 -16.32 -27.34
N GLN A 42 37.32 -16.63 -27.55
CA GLN A 42 37.80 -17.49 -28.63
C GLN A 42 37.71 -18.99 -28.27
N GLY A 43 36.98 -19.35 -27.20
CA GLY A 43 36.77 -20.73 -26.76
C GLY A 43 35.94 -21.56 -27.74
N GLU A 44 36.48 -22.72 -28.16
CA GLU A 44 35.76 -23.70 -28.96
C GLU A 44 34.87 -24.61 -28.09
N ALA A 45 34.01 -25.40 -28.75
CA ALA A 45 33.05 -26.27 -28.09
C ALA A 45 33.71 -27.24 -27.11
N ILE A 46 33.18 -27.31 -25.89
CA ILE A 46 33.70 -28.16 -24.82
C ILE A 46 33.28 -29.62 -25.09
N PRO A 47 34.21 -30.60 -25.05
CA PRO A 47 33.85 -32.02 -25.14
C PRO A 47 32.94 -32.44 -23.97
N HIS A 48 32.20 -33.54 -24.12
CA HIS A 48 31.24 -34.02 -23.12
C HIS A 48 31.92 -34.82 -21.99
N GLU A 49 32.85 -34.17 -21.29
CA GLU A 49 33.66 -34.72 -20.20
C GLU A 49 33.76 -33.69 -19.07
N ALA A 50 33.55 -34.10 -17.81
CA ALA A 50 33.40 -33.14 -16.70
C ALA A 50 34.62 -32.22 -16.46
N ALA A 51 35.83 -32.69 -16.76
CA ALA A 51 37.08 -31.95 -16.53
C ALA A 51 37.23 -30.70 -17.45
N PRO A 52 37.10 -30.78 -18.79
CA PRO A 52 37.02 -29.62 -19.67
C PRO A 52 35.96 -28.57 -19.29
N TRP A 53 34.77 -28.98 -18.82
CA TRP A 53 33.74 -28.03 -18.35
C TRP A 53 34.17 -27.29 -17.08
N LEU A 54 34.88 -27.97 -16.16
CA LEU A 54 35.47 -27.33 -14.99
C LEU A 54 36.62 -26.38 -15.35
N ALA A 55 37.46 -26.74 -16.33
CA ALA A 55 38.53 -25.88 -16.83
C ALA A 55 37.96 -24.59 -17.48
N ALA A 56 36.87 -24.72 -18.25
CA ALA A 56 36.12 -23.57 -18.77
C ALA A 56 35.53 -22.71 -17.63
N ALA A 57 34.89 -23.32 -16.62
CA ALA A 57 34.36 -22.58 -15.47
C ALA A 57 35.44 -21.74 -14.76
N LYS A 58 36.62 -22.33 -14.52
CA LYS A 58 37.79 -21.63 -13.95
C LYS A 58 38.29 -20.49 -14.85
N THR A 59 38.22 -20.68 -16.17
CA THR A 59 38.63 -19.69 -17.17
C THR A 59 37.70 -18.47 -17.17
N TYR A 60 36.38 -18.69 -17.08
CA TYR A 60 35.39 -17.62 -16.94
C TYR A 60 35.50 -16.89 -15.59
N ALA A 61 35.71 -17.62 -14.49
CA ALA A 61 35.89 -17.01 -13.17
C ALA A 61 37.16 -16.13 -13.11
N ALA A 62 38.24 -16.52 -13.78
CA ALA A 62 39.50 -15.77 -13.81
C ALA A 62 39.36 -14.37 -14.44
N VAL A 63 38.38 -14.15 -15.33
CA VAL A 63 38.03 -12.83 -15.90
C VAL A 63 36.85 -12.14 -15.19
N GLY A 64 36.37 -12.69 -14.07
CA GLY A 64 35.29 -12.11 -13.26
C GLY A 64 33.86 -12.50 -13.68
N ALA A 65 33.69 -13.42 -14.62
CA ALA A 65 32.38 -13.91 -15.07
C ALA A 65 31.83 -15.01 -14.12
N ILE A 66 31.58 -14.63 -12.85
CA ILE A 66 31.26 -15.54 -11.74
C ILE A 66 29.95 -16.31 -11.95
N GLU A 67 28.89 -15.66 -12.46
CA GLU A 67 27.60 -16.33 -12.72
C GLU A 67 27.71 -17.38 -13.84
N GLN A 68 28.41 -17.03 -14.93
CA GLN A 68 28.66 -17.92 -16.06
C GLN A 68 29.54 -19.10 -15.63
N ALA A 69 30.55 -18.87 -14.78
CA ALA A 69 31.34 -19.93 -14.17
C ALA A 69 30.47 -20.87 -13.31
N GLY A 70 29.50 -20.34 -12.55
CA GLY A 70 28.54 -21.13 -11.78
C GLY A 70 27.71 -22.09 -12.65
N ALA A 71 27.19 -21.61 -13.79
CA ALA A 71 26.45 -22.45 -14.75
C ALA A 71 27.33 -23.53 -15.40
N LEU A 72 28.60 -23.23 -15.67
CA LEU A 72 29.57 -24.20 -16.20
C LEU A 72 29.92 -25.30 -15.17
N VAL A 73 30.05 -24.96 -13.88
CA VAL A 73 30.22 -25.95 -12.81
C VAL A 73 28.97 -26.83 -12.64
N ALA A 74 27.77 -26.23 -12.70
CA ALA A 74 26.52 -27.00 -12.67
C ALA A 74 26.44 -28.01 -13.83
N THR A 75 26.93 -27.62 -15.01
CA THR A 75 26.97 -28.49 -16.19
C THR A 75 28.05 -29.58 -16.08
N SER A 76 29.22 -29.29 -15.50
CA SER A 76 30.25 -30.29 -15.17
C SER A 76 29.70 -31.39 -14.23
N LEU A 77 28.92 -31.00 -13.21
CA LEU A 77 28.25 -31.91 -12.26
C LEU A 77 27.00 -32.60 -12.82
N GLU A 78 26.43 -32.15 -13.94
CA GLU A 78 25.39 -32.89 -14.67
C GLU A 78 26.00 -34.05 -15.48
N ILE A 79 27.20 -33.85 -16.04
CA ILE A 79 27.94 -34.86 -16.81
C ILE A 79 28.49 -35.95 -15.89
N ASP A 80 29.12 -35.56 -14.79
CA ASP A 80 29.58 -36.49 -13.74
C ASP A 80 29.24 -35.93 -12.35
N PRO A 81 28.13 -36.40 -11.73
CA PRO A 81 27.71 -35.99 -10.39
C PRO A 81 28.74 -36.29 -9.30
N ASP A 82 29.68 -37.21 -9.54
CA ASP A 82 30.72 -37.61 -8.59
C ASP A 82 32.10 -37.00 -8.86
N TYR A 83 32.19 -36.05 -9.79
CA TYR A 83 33.43 -35.33 -10.10
C TYR A 83 33.83 -34.36 -8.97
N GLU A 84 34.54 -34.90 -7.96
CA GLU A 84 35.01 -34.17 -6.77
C GLU A 84 35.71 -32.83 -7.06
N PRO A 85 36.55 -32.66 -8.11
CA PRO A 85 37.13 -31.36 -8.44
C PRO A 85 36.09 -30.26 -8.73
N ALA A 86 34.94 -30.60 -9.32
CA ALA A 86 33.86 -29.65 -9.55
C ALA A 86 33.03 -29.42 -8.27
N LYS A 87 32.83 -30.44 -7.43
CA LYS A 87 32.19 -30.27 -6.10
C LYS A 87 33.02 -29.34 -5.19
N ALA A 88 34.35 -29.49 -5.22
CA ALA A 88 35.28 -28.62 -4.51
C ALA A 88 35.23 -27.19 -5.05
N TYR A 89 35.32 -27.02 -6.38
CA TYR A 89 35.29 -25.70 -7.00
C TYR A 89 33.94 -24.99 -6.85
N ARG A 90 32.80 -25.71 -6.80
CA ARG A 90 31.48 -25.13 -6.47
C ARG A 90 31.48 -24.43 -5.09
N LYS A 91 32.20 -24.99 -4.11
CA LYS A 91 32.35 -24.39 -2.77
C LYS A 91 33.25 -23.16 -2.80
N GLU A 92 34.34 -23.20 -3.58
CA GLU A 92 35.24 -22.05 -3.78
C GLU A 92 34.54 -20.89 -4.49
N LEU A 93 33.76 -21.17 -5.54
CA LEU A 93 32.93 -20.20 -6.25
C LEU A 93 31.89 -19.53 -5.32
N ALA A 94 31.30 -20.28 -4.40
CA ALA A 94 30.37 -19.74 -3.40
C ALA A 94 31.05 -18.82 -2.36
N LEU A 95 32.37 -18.89 -2.20
CA LEU A 95 33.17 -17.97 -1.36
C LEU A 95 33.66 -16.74 -2.14
N LEU A 96 33.75 -16.84 -3.47
CA LEU A 96 34.14 -15.75 -4.37
C LEU A 96 32.94 -14.92 -4.86
N ALA A 97 31.73 -15.48 -4.82
CA ALA A 97 30.50 -14.71 -4.94
C ALA A 97 30.41 -13.69 -3.78
N PRO A 98 29.94 -12.45 -4.03
CA PRO A 98 29.78 -11.47 -2.96
C PRO A 98 28.87 -12.04 -1.86
N PRO A 99 29.25 -11.94 -0.58
CA PRO A 99 28.51 -12.58 0.49
C PRO A 99 27.11 -11.98 0.60
N ALA A 100 26.10 -12.86 0.70
CA ALA A 100 24.77 -12.45 1.12
C ALA A 100 24.88 -11.66 2.43
N ALA A 101 24.18 -10.53 2.52
CA ALA A 101 24.29 -9.60 3.64
C ALA A 101 24.01 -10.32 4.98
N VAL A 102 25.08 -10.55 5.75
CA VAL A 102 25.01 -11.24 7.03
C VAL A 102 24.33 -10.33 8.05
N ALA A 103 23.16 -10.75 8.53
CA ALA A 103 22.52 -10.13 9.67
C ALA A 103 23.42 -10.33 10.92
N LEU A 104 23.87 -9.23 11.51
CA LEU A 104 24.52 -9.25 12.82
C LEU A 104 23.46 -9.52 13.90
N THR A 105 23.47 -10.72 14.47
CA THR A 105 22.88 -10.98 15.79
C THR A 105 23.98 -11.25 16.79
N ALA A 106 24.01 -10.45 17.85
CA ALA A 106 24.74 -10.76 19.06
C ALA A 106 23.95 -11.84 19.82
N ASP A 107 24.47 -13.06 19.87
CA ASP A 107 25.28 -13.49 21.01
C ASP A 107 25.73 -14.94 20.78
N ASP A 108 27.04 -15.13 20.67
CA ASP A 108 27.63 -16.39 21.11
C ASP A 108 27.31 -16.54 22.61
N LEU A 109 26.76 -17.68 23.02
CA LEU A 109 27.27 -18.50 24.13
C LEU A 109 26.46 -19.80 24.32
N GLU A 110 27.19 -20.89 24.14
CA GLU A 110 27.09 -22.20 24.83
C GLU A 110 25.84 -23.10 24.71
N GLU A 111 26.13 -24.29 24.16
CA GLU A 111 25.63 -25.64 24.47
C GLU A 111 24.29 -25.81 25.25
N ASP A 112 23.29 -26.37 24.56
CA ASP A 112 22.84 -27.74 24.92
C ASP A 112 22.32 -28.50 23.68
N SER A 113 22.20 -29.81 23.84
CA SER A 113 22.14 -30.84 22.83
C SER A 113 20.71 -31.25 22.42
N SER A 114 20.43 -31.27 21.11
CA SER A 114 19.32 -32.06 20.51
C SER A 114 19.47 -32.18 18.98
N PRO A 115 19.35 -33.38 18.39
CA PRO A 115 19.54 -33.58 16.95
C PRO A 115 18.21 -33.57 16.18
N ASP A 116 17.80 -32.43 15.62
CA ASP A 116 16.73 -32.41 14.58
C ASP A 116 16.70 -31.18 13.64
N SER A 117 17.63 -30.22 13.77
CA SER A 117 17.64 -28.97 12.98
C SER A 117 18.43 -29.09 11.67
N ALA A 118 17.98 -29.95 10.75
CA ALA A 118 18.61 -30.14 9.43
C ALA A 118 17.64 -30.08 8.24
N ARG A 119 17.09 -28.88 7.94
CA ARG A 119 16.55 -28.49 6.61
C ARG A 119 16.18 -27.00 6.58
N GLY A 120 16.70 -26.22 5.62
CA GLY A 120 16.14 -24.89 5.33
C GLY A 120 17.05 -23.76 4.82
N ALA A 121 18.35 -23.96 4.58
CA ALA A 121 19.18 -22.93 3.93
C ALA A 121 19.15 -23.09 2.40
N GLY A 122 18.36 -22.26 1.72
CA GLY A 122 18.21 -22.31 0.26
C GLY A 122 19.27 -21.52 -0.49
N THR A 123 20.37 -22.16 -0.88
CA THR A 123 21.20 -21.67 -1.99
C THR A 123 20.41 -21.70 -3.28
N GLN A 124 20.33 -20.59 -4.02
CA GLN A 124 19.88 -20.62 -5.42
C GLN A 124 20.82 -21.55 -6.22
N GLU A 125 20.28 -22.60 -6.83
CA GLU A 125 21.07 -23.49 -7.68
C GLU A 125 21.18 -22.91 -9.10
N ALA A 126 22.40 -22.78 -9.59
CA ALA A 126 22.66 -22.43 -10.97
C ALA A 126 22.10 -23.51 -11.92
N VAL A 127 21.41 -23.09 -12.97
CA VAL A 127 20.79 -24.00 -13.94
C VAL A 127 21.85 -24.57 -14.89
N PRO A 128 21.94 -25.91 -15.08
CA PRO A 128 22.84 -26.50 -16.06
C PRO A 128 22.54 -26.04 -17.50
N LEU A 129 23.57 -25.96 -18.33
CA LEU A 129 23.48 -25.51 -19.73
C LEU A 129 23.11 -26.65 -20.69
N LEU A 130 23.33 -27.89 -20.29
CA LEU A 130 22.84 -29.07 -21.02
C LEU A 130 21.36 -29.29 -20.67
N ARG A 131 20.57 -29.64 -21.68
CA ARG A 131 19.23 -30.20 -21.49
C ARG A 131 19.28 -31.65 -21.95
N LYS A 132 18.83 -32.56 -21.09
CA LYS A 132 18.72 -34.00 -21.39
C LYS A 132 17.83 -34.24 -22.62
N SER A 133 18.44 -34.42 -23.79
CA SER A 133 17.75 -34.90 -24.99
C SER A 133 17.48 -36.40 -24.84
N GLY A 134 16.22 -36.82 -24.99
CA GLY A 134 15.76 -38.17 -24.67
C GLY A 134 16.26 -39.28 -25.61
N ASP A 135 16.88 -38.93 -26.73
CA ASP A 135 17.34 -39.86 -27.76
C ASP A 135 18.85 -39.70 -27.99
N GLY A 136 19.56 -40.83 -28.06
CA GLY A 136 21.04 -40.92 -28.10
C GLY A 136 21.70 -40.49 -29.41
N ALA A 137 21.37 -39.31 -29.92
CA ALA A 137 22.09 -38.67 -31.02
C ALA A 137 23.37 -37.99 -30.51
N PRO A 138 24.45 -37.93 -31.32
CA PRO A 138 25.68 -37.21 -30.93
C PRO A 138 25.39 -35.72 -30.76
N ALA A 139 25.82 -35.16 -29.63
CA ALA A 139 25.53 -33.78 -29.24
C ALA A 139 26.06 -32.77 -30.26
N THR A 140 25.21 -31.84 -30.69
CA THR A 140 25.64 -30.68 -31.48
C THR A 140 26.46 -29.73 -30.61
N PRO A 141 27.53 -29.11 -31.13
CA PRO A 141 28.40 -28.23 -30.36
C PRO A 141 27.63 -27.01 -29.81
N ILE A 142 27.59 -26.89 -28.48
CA ILE A 142 26.95 -25.78 -27.77
C ILE A 142 27.90 -24.58 -27.84
N SER A 143 27.43 -23.44 -28.38
CA SER A 143 28.19 -22.20 -28.33
C SER A 143 28.16 -21.63 -26.92
N LEU A 144 29.33 -21.39 -26.34
CA LEU A 144 29.45 -20.79 -25.01
C LEU A 144 29.00 -19.32 -24.98
N PRO A 145 28.51 -18.81 -23.84
CA PRO A 145 28.15 -17.40 -23.69
C PRO A 145 29.41 -16.53 -23.83
N LYS A 146 29.36 -15.53 -24.71
CA LYS A 146 30.45 -14.53 -24.83
C LYS A 146 30.40 -13.56 -23.66
N VAL A 147 31.57 -13.24 -23.11
CA VAL A 147 31.76 -12.27 -22.03
C VAL A 147 32.20 -10.94 -22.65
N SER A 148 31.41 -9.88 -22.47
CA SER A 148 31.80 -8.52 -22.85
C SER A 148 31.58 -7.60 -21.66
N PHE A 149 32.66 -6.99 -21.18
CA PHE A 149 32.61 -5.83 -20.30
C PHE A 149 32.83 -4.60 -21.18
N SER A 150 32.06 -3.53 -20.99
CA SER A 150 32.40 -2.25 -21.61
C SER A 150 33.56 -1.60 -20.84
N ASN A 151 34.44 -0.89 -21.55
CA ASN A 151 35.56 -0.17 -20.91
C ASN A 151 35.04 0.86 -19.88
N HIS A 152 33.84 1.40 -20.10
CA HIS A 152 33.14 2.27 -19.16
C HIS A 152 32.68 1.54 -17.89
N GLU A 153 32.27 0.26 -17.92
CA GLU A 153 31.85 -0.46 -16.71
C GLU A 153 33.04 -0.81 -15.80
N MET A 154 34.17 -1.19 -16.39
CA MET A 154 35.40 -1.48 -15.64
C MET A 154 35.99 -0.22 -14.98
N GLU A 155 35.96 0.91 -15.68
CA GLU A 155 36.42 2.19 -15.15
C GLU A 155 35.41 2.80 -14.17
N ALA A 156 34.10 2.72 -14.45
CA ALA A 156 33.04 3.19 -13.56
C ALA A 156 32.86 2.35 -12.30
N LEU A 157 33.15 1.04 -12.29
CA LEU A 157 33.16 0.25 -11.06
C LEU A 157 34.26 0.74 -10.11
N LYS A 158 35.46 0.98 -10.65
CA LYS A 158 36.60 1.50 -9.89
C LYS A 158 36.36 2.94 -9.42
N GLU A 159 35.85 3.79 -10.30
CA GLU A 159 35.53 5.19 -9.99
C GLU A 159 34.34 5.32 -9.03
N ALA A 160 33.31 4.47 -9.14
CA ALA A 160 32.20 4.42 -8.19
C ALA A 160 32.64 3.92 -6.81
N GLU A 161 33.49 2.90 -6.71
CA GLU A 161 34.03 2.42 -5.44
C GLU A 161 34.86 3.53 -4.75
N GLU A 162 35.73 4.20 -5.50
CA GLU A 162 36.50 5.34 -4.99
C GLU A 162 35.61 6.56 -4.65
N ALA A 163 34.57 6.85 -5.44
CA ALA A 163 33.65 7.96 -5.21
C ALA A 163 32.71 7.70 -4.01
N VAL A 164 32.25 6.47 -3.81
CA VAL A 164 31.47 6.05 -2.64
C VAL A 164 32.32 6.13 -1.38
N ASN A 165 33.58 5.71 -1.43
CA ASN A 165 34.50 5.84 -0.29
C ASN A 165 34.82 7.33 0.01
N ARG A 166 35.07 8.16 -1.02
CA ARG A 166 35.25 9.62 -0.85
C ARG A 166 33.98 10.30 -0.30
N ARG A 167 32.78 9.92 -0.74
CA ARG A 167 31.50 10.40 -0.17
C ARG A 167 31.32 9.94 1.29
N ARG A 168 31.56 8.66 1.60
CA ARG A 168 31.49 8.13 2.97
C ARG A 168 32.43 8.88 3.92
N GLU A 169 33.65 9.21 3.48
CA GLU A 169 34.57 10.02 4.28
C GLU A 169 34.09 11.46 4.48
N THR A 170 33.58 12.14 3.44
CA THR A 170 33.12 13.53 3.59
C THR A 170 31.86 13.63 4.43
N THR A 171 30.89 12.71 4.28
CA THR A 171 29.72 12.63 5.17
C THR A 171 30.14 12.32 6.61
N ARG A 172 31.01 11.33 6.84
CA ARG A 172 31.52 10.99 8.19
C ARG A 172 32.32 12.12 8.83
N ARG A 173 33.03 12.95 8.05
CA ARG A 173 33.68 14.18 8.55
C ARG A 173 32.65 15.27 8.86
N ARG A 174 31.69 15.51 7.97
CA ARG A 174 30.62 16.50 8.16
C ARG A 174 29.78 16.19 9.39
N ASP A 175 29.37 14.94 9.58
CA ASP A 175 28.48 14.57 10.67
C ASP A 175 29.23 14.54 12.02
N LYS A 176 30.52 14.17 12.03
CA LYS A 176 31.39 14.41 13.20
C LYS A 176 31.55 15.90 13.53
N PHE A 177 31.71 16.75 12.52
CA PHE A 177 31.87 18.20 12.73
C PHE A 177 30.56 18.86 13.20
N ASN A 178 29.42 18.46 12.64
CA ASN A 178 28.09 18.90 13.05
C ASN A 178 27.77 18.42 14.47
N SER A 179 28.02 17.14 14.78
CA SER A 179 27.86 16.58 16.13
C SER A 179 28.71 17.35 17.15
N LEU A 180 30.00 17.56 16.86
CA LEU A 180 30.88 18.36 17.73
C LEU A 180 30.37 19.80 17.91
N THR A 181 29.96 20.46 16.82
CA THR A 181 29.47 21.85 16.84
C THR A 181 28.19 21.98 17.64
N ILE A 182 27.22 21.08 17.45
CA ILE A 182 25.96 21.04 18.22
C ILE A 182 26.25 20.77 19.70
N THR A 183 27.12 19.82 20.02
CA THR A 183 27.51 19.54 21.41
C THR A 183 28.17 20.74 22.07
N VAL A 184 29.07 21.45 21.38
CA VAL A 184 29.69 22.68 21.90
C VAL A 184 28.66 23.79 22.11
N LEU A 185 27.76 24.02 21.15
CA LEU A 185 26.71 25.04 21.28
C LEU A 185 25.77 24.76 22.46
N ILE A 186 25.37 23.50 22.67
CA ILE A 186 24.56 23.09 23.83
C ILE A 186 25.31 23.36 25.14
N HIS A 187 26.60 23.01 25.23
CA HIS A 187 27.39 23.26 26.44
C HIS A 187 27.57 24.76 26.71
N VAL A 188 27.79 25.59 25.68
CA VAL A 188 27.86 27.05 25.82
C VAL A 188 26.51 27.63 26.27
N ALA A 189 25.39 27.16 25.73
CA ALA A 189 24.06 27.60 26.15
C ALA A 189 23.77 27.23 27.61
N ILE A 190 24.13 26.02 28.05
CA ILE A 190 24.01 25.58 29.44
C ILE A 190 24.91 26.43 30.36
N PHE A 191 26.16 26.70 29.96
CA PHE A 191 27.05 27.56 30.73
C PHE A 191 26.51 28.98 30.89
N LEU A 192 25.99 29.58 29.81
CA LEU A 192 25.36 30.90 29.85
C LEU A 192 24.16 30.91 30.79
N ALA A 193 23.26 29.93 30.68
CA ALA A 193 22.10 29.80 31.55
C ALA A 193 22.50 29.68 33.04
N LEU A 194 23.50 28.84 33.36
CA LEU A 194 24.02 28.70 34.72
C LEU A 194 24.64 29.98 35.25
N THR A 195 25.43 30.71 34.44
CA THR A 195 25.97 32.01 34.87
C THR A 195 24.87 33.04 35.14
N LEU A 196 23.81 33.04 34.34
CA LEU A 196 22.68 33.97 34.50
C LEU A 196 21.94 33.73 35.82
N VAL A 197 21.69 32.46 36.17
CA VAL A 197 21.09 32.06 37.46
C VAL A 197 21.98 32.48 38.63
N VAL A 198 23.29 32.23 38.58
CA VAL A 198 24.23 32.59 39.66
C VAL A 198 24.34 34.11 39.86
N THR A 199 24.15 34.91 38.81
CA THR A 199 24.17 36.38 38.91
C THR A 199 22.87 37.01 39.44
N GLN A 200 21.78 36.23 39.62
CA GLN A 200 20.47 36.76 40.00
C GLN A 200 20.09 36.55 41.48
N ASP A 201 20.94 35.89 42.30
CA ASP A 201 20.69 35.75 43.74
C ASP A 201 20.93 37.09 44.48
N PRO A 202 19.90 37.75 45.06
CA PRO A 202 20.09 38.96 45.84
C PRO A 202 20.73 38.64 47.22
N PRO A 203 21.50 39.57 47.82
CA PRO A 203 22.22 39.31 49.05
C PRO A 203 21.26 39.01 50.21
N ARG A 204 21.49 37.89 50.91
CA ARG A 204 20.68 37.44 52.05
C ARG A 204 20.82 38.40 53.24
N VAL A 205 19.84 39.28 53.43
CA VAL A 205 19.68 40.08 54.65
C VAL A 205 19.03 39.18 55.73
N PRO A 206 19.60 39.08 56.95
CA PRO A 206 18.99 38.28 58.02
C PRO A 206 17.69 38.93 58.53
N PRO A 207 16.71 38.13 58.98
CA PRO A 207 15.39 38.65 59.34
C PRO A 207 15.44 39.51 60.61
N GLN A 208 14.88 40.72 60.53
CA GLN A 208 14.62 41.56 61.71
C GLN A 208 13.35 41.08 62.43
N ILE A 209 13.47 40.87 63.73
CA ILE A 209 12.33 40.63 64.63
C ILE A 209 11.79 41.98 65.09
N VAL A 210 10.52 42.29 64.79
CA VAL A 210 9.78 43.41 65.40
C VAL A 210 8.38 42.93 65.76
N ALA A 211 7.92 43.28 66.96
CA ALA A 211 6.73 42.70 67.57
C ALA A 211 5.50 43.63 67.54
N SER A 212 4.35 43.03 67.26
CA SER A 212 3.00 43.29 67.82
C SER A 212 2.43 44.72 67.94
N SER A 213 1.24 44.91 67.39
CA SER A 213 0.07 45.44 68.14
C SER A 213 -1.26 45.08 67.47
N ALA A 214 -2.27 44.73 68.28
CA ALA A 214 -3.69 44.66 67.88
C ALA A 214 -4.25 46.11 67.71
N THR A 215 -5.48 46.41 67.25
CA THR A 215 -6.78 45.69 67.22
C THR A 215 -7.74 46.48 66.31
N GLN A 216 -8.74 45.86 65.66
CA GLN A 216 -10.17 46.25 65.75
C GLN A 216 -11.07 45.43 64.82
N GLU A 217 -12.25 45.07 65.33
CA GLU A 217 -13.35 44.44 64.58
C GLU A 217 -14.22 45.51 63.91
N GLN A 218 -14.80 45.20 62.75
CA GLN A 218 -16.00 45.89 62.25
C GLN A 218 -16.90 44.92 61.46
N GLN A 219 -18.20 45.17 61.50
CA GLN A 219 -19.26 44.14 61.39
C GLN A 219 -19.78 43.90 59.96
N GLU A 220 -20.48 42.77 59.82
CA GLU A 220 -21.21 42.36 58.62
C GLU A 220 -22.32 43.34 58.20
N ILE A 221 -22.47 43.55 56.88
CA ILE A 221 -23.77 43.81 56.25
C ILE A 221 -23.86 42.96 54.97
N ILE A 222 -24.92 42.17 54.85
CA ILE A 222 -25.27 41.37 53.66
C ILE A 222 -26.21 42.19 52.80
N GLU A 223 -25.97 42.26 51.48
CA GLU A 223 -26.97 42.75 50.53
C GLU A 223 -27.05 41.85 49.28
N ASN A 224 -28.27 41.45 48.92
CA ASN A 224 -28.56 40.59 47.78
C ASN A 224 -28.77 41.45 46.52
N VAL A 225 -28.08 41.12 45.41
CA VAL A 225 -28.42 41.68 44.09
C VAL A 225 -28.80 40.55 43.13
N LYS A 226 -29.94 40.74 42.48
CA LYS A 226 -30.62 39.77 41.60
C LYS A 226 -30.29 40.11 40.14
N MET A 227 -30.24 39.11 39.26
CA MET A 227 -30.00 39.33 37.82
C MET A 227 -31.08 40.19 37.17
N ASP A 228 -30.65 41.04 36.22
CA ASP A 228 -31.50 41.59 35.17
C ASP A 228 -30.86 41.45 33.79
N LYS A 229 -31.72 41.44 32.77
CA LYS A 229 -31.45 40.90 31.42
C LYS A 229 -31.33 42.05 30.39
N PRO A 230 -30.31 42.10 29.53
CA PRO A 230 -30.22 43.15 28.51
C PRO A 230 -31.25 42.95 27.39
N THR A 231 -32.06 43.98 27.15
CA THR A 231 -33.02 44.07 26.04
C THR A 231 -32.43 44.93 24.93
N LEU A 232 -32.53 44.48 23.67
CA LEU A 232 -32.24 45.28 22.48
C LEU A 232 -33.46 46.12 22.09
N GLU A 233 -33.27 47.40 21.74
CA GLU A 233 -34.00 48.20 20.74
C GLU A 233 -33.19 49.53 20.50
N PRO A 234 -33.54 50.45 19.57
CA PRO A 234 -33.29 50.29 18.14
C PRO A 234 -32.61 51.52 17.50
N THR A 235 -32.09 51.40 16.28
CA THR A 235 -31.72 52.58 15.45
C THR A 235 -32.21 52.45 14.03
N THR A 236 -33.16 53.31 13.64
CA THR A 236 -33.65 53.48 12.27
C THR A 236 -33.52 54.93 11.83
N ALA A 237 -32.91 55.16 10.67
CA ALA A 237 -33.21 56.31 9.81
C ALA A 237 -32.85 56.01 8.34
N VAL A 238 -33.87 55.55 7.58
CA VAL A 238 -34.32 56.01 6.24
C VAL A 238 -33.32 56.80 5.35
N ASN A 239 -33.19 56.55 4.05
CA ASN A 239 -34.17 56.42 2.94
C ASN A 239 -33.52 55.61 1.78
N SER A 240 -34.14 55.09 0.72
CA SER A 240 -35.51 54.72 0.30
C SER A 240 -35.34 53.92 -1.05
N SER A 241 -36.31 53.42 -1.83
CA SER A 241 -37.78 53.39 -1.81
C SER A 241 -38.28 52.38 -2.88
N VAL A 242 -39.41 51.70 -2.62
CA VAL A 242 -40.32 51.05 -3.61
C VAL A 242 -39.85 49.74 -4.27
N ALA A 243 -40.79 48.80 -4.37
CA ALA A 243 -40.66 47.46 -4.95
C ALA A 243 -41.06 47.44 -6.43
N ASP A 244 -40.71 46.36 -7.15
CA ASP A 244 -41.78 45.54 -7.75
C ASP A 244 -41.35 44.10 -8.07
N ILE A 245 -42.34 43.21 -8.18
CA ILE A 245 -42.18 41.79 -8.53
C ILE A 245 -42.34 41.63 -10.04
N ILE A 246 -41.30 41.19 -10.76
CA ILE A 246 -41.46 40.58 -12.08
C ILE A 246 -40.56 39.34 -12.21
N SER A 247 -41.19 38.19 -12.42
CA SER A 247 -40.53 36.98 -12.93
C SER A 247 -40.25 37.13 -14.42
N VAL A 248 -38.99 37.03 -14.85
CA VAL A 248 -38.64 36.86 -16.26
C VAL A 248 -37.70 35.69 -16.45
N SER A 249 -38.20 34.66 -17.12
CA SER A 249 -37.38 33.68 -17.83
C SER A 249 -36.76 34.35 -19.06
N SER A 250 -35.45 34.59 -19.05
CA SER A 250 -34.70 34.89 -20.27
C SER A 250 -33.36 34.17 -20.27
N THR A 251 -33.25 33.20 -21.18
CA THR A 251 -31.97 32.76 -21.72
C THR A 251 -31.24 33.95 -22.32
N SER A 252 -29.96 34.14 -21.99
CA SER A 252 -29.09 34.99 -22.81
C SER A 252 -27.80 34.24 -23.16
N SER A 253 -27.44 34.36 -24.43
CA SER A 253 -26.35 33.65 -25.10
C SER A 253 -24.98 34.05 -24.56
N PHE A 254 -24.16 33.06 -24.22
CA PHE A 254 -22.72 33.27 -24.25
C PHE A 254 -22.28 33.38 -25.71
N SER A 255 -21.61 34.47 -26.08
CA SER A 255 -21.13 34.68 -27.45
C SER A 255 -19.99 33.71 -27.75
N VAL A 256 -20.22 32.77 -28.67
CA VAL A 256 -19.12 32.01 -29.29
C VAL A 256 -18.41 32.94 -30.26
N SER A 257 -17.11 33.15 -30.05
CA SER A 257 -16.26 33.85 -31.02
C SER A 257 -16.10 32.97 -32.26
N SER A 258 -16.80 33.31 -33.34
CA SER A 258 -16.60 32.70 -34.65
C SER A 258 -15.26 33.15 -35.22
N VAL A 259 -14.22 32.33 -35.05
CA VAL A 259 -13.00 32.45 -35.85
C VAL A 259 -13.22 31.61 -37.11
N ASP A 260 -13.55 32.28 -38.21
CA ASP A 260 -13.50 31.68 -39.54
C ASP A 260 -12.04 31.31 -39.86
N VAL A 261 -11.73 30.02 -39.78
CA VAL A 261 -10.55 29.45 -40.43
C VAL A 261 -11.02 28.90 -41.78
N PRO A 262 -10.56 29.43 -42.91
CA PRO A 262 -10.99 28.94 -44.22
C PRO A 262 -10.53 27.49 -44.39
N VAL A 263 -11.50 26.60 -44.54
CA VAL A 263 -11.27 25.20 -44.94
C VAL A 263 -10.76 25.21 -46.37
N ALA A 264 -9.48 24.89 -46.54
CA ALA A 264 -8.92 24.53 -47.83
C ALA A 264 -9.08 23.02 -48.04
N ASP A 265 -9.86 22.63 -49.04
CA ASP A 265 -9.97 21.24 -49.47
C ASP A 265 -8.58 20.67 -49.82
N VAL A 266 -8.19 19.58 -49.16
CA VAL A 266 -7.13 18.69 -49.63
C VAL A 266 -7.71 17.29 -49.72
N ALA A 267 -7.71 16.75 -50.94
CA ALA A 267 -8.38 15.51 -51.29
C ALA A 267 -7.75 14.29 -50.60
N MET A 268 -8.57 13.26 -50.40
CA MET A 268 -8.08 11.90 -50.17
C MET A 268 -7.26 11.44 -51.38
N GLU A 269 -5.99 11.12 -51.18
CA GLU A 269 -5.26 10.23 -52.09
C GLU A 269 -4.57 9.11 -51.31
N THR A 270 -5.08 7.90 -51.53
CA THR A 270 -4.59 6.66 -50.95
C THR A 270 -3.33 6.21 -51.70
N GLY A 271 -2.15 6.19 -51.07
CA GLY A 271 -0.94 5.70 -51.75
C GLY A 271 0.33 5.68 -50.91
N MET A 272 0.93 4.49 -50.77
CA MET A 272 2.22 4.29 -50.10
C MET A 272 3.38 4.98 -50.85
N GLN A 273 4.33 5.60 -50.13
CA GLN A 273 5.77 5.42 -50.41
C GLN A 273 6.69 5.90 -49.28
N PHE A 274 7.92 5.35 -49.27
CA PHE A 274 8.95 5.53 -48.25
C PHE A 274 9.75 6.84 -48.41
N ASN A 275 10.06 7.50 -47.27
CA ASN A 275 11.32 8.16 -46.84
C ASN A 275 12.30 8.85 -47.84
N PRO A 276 13.22 9.73 -47.38
CA PRO A 276 13.15 10.77 -46.33
C PRO A 276 13.60 12.16 -46.86
N SER A 277 13.51 13.23 -46.06
CA SER A 277 14.33 14.44 -46.30
C SER A 277 14.85 15.08 -45.01
N MET A 278 16.11 15.54 -45.07
CA MET A 278 16.81 16.16 -43.96
C MET A 278 16.42 17.64 -43.83
N SER A 279 16.15 18.09 -42.60
CA SER A 279 16.25 19.52 -42.26
C SER A 279 17.58 19.75 -41.54
N LEU A 280 18.43 20.58 -42.13
CA LEU A 280 19.80 20.83 -41.67
C LEU A 280 19.97 22.35 -41.48
N GLY A 281 20.17 22.79 -40.24
CA GLY A 281 20.65 24.15 -39.95
C GLY A 281 19.74 25.08 -39.15
N MET A 282 19.37 24.71 -37.92
CA MET A 282 19.39 25.69 -36.83
C MET A 282 19.67 25.00 -35.48
N THR A 283 20.75 25.41 -34.82
CA THR A 283 21.22 24.82 -33.57
C THR A 283 20.51 25.42 -32.36
N THR A 284 19.46 24.75 -31.90
CA THR A 284 18.98 24.85 -30.51
C THR A 284 18.92 23.44 -29.92
N SER A 285 20.09 22.89 -29.60
CA SER A 285 20.21 21.55 -29.00
C SER A 285 19.92 21.59 -27.50
N THR A 286 18.67 21.83 -27.13
CA THR A 286 18.05 21.11 -26.02
C THR A 286 17.32 19.93 -26.65
N THR A 287 17.84 18.72 -26.47
CA THR A 287 17.07 17.50 -26.77
C THR A 287 15.80 17.54 -25.95
N SER A 288 14.66 17.83 -26.58
CA SER A 288 13.36 17.85 -25.90
C SER A 288 13.10 16.47 -25.31
N LYS A 289 13.22 16.34 -23.99
CA LYS A 289 13.03 15.05 -23.32
C LYS A 289 11.59 14.60 -23.58
N MET A 290 11.43 13.38 -24.06
CA MET A 290 10.15 12.86 -24.51
C MET A 290 9.56 11.95 -23.43
N MET A 291 8.23 11.91 -23.33
CA MET A 291 7.53 10.93 -22.51
C MET A 291 6.43 10.30 -23.37
N PHE A 292 6.55 9.00 -23.68
CA PHE A 292 5.65 8.29 -24.61
C PHE A 292 5.49 9.00 -25.97
N GLY A 293 6.60 9.52 -26.51
CA GLY A 293 6.59 10.26 -27.78
C GLY A 293 5.96 11.66 -27.71
N GLN A 294 5.59 12.15 -26.53
CA GLN A 294 5.14 13.53 -26.31
C GLN A 294 6.30 14.40 -25.80
N PRO A 295 6.50 15.62 -26.31
CA PRO A 295 7.56 16.50 -25.83
C PRO A 295 7.23 17.05 -24.44
N MET A 296 8.15 16.89 -23.49
CA MET A 296 8.07 17.54 -22.18
C MET A 296 8.77 18.89 -22.27
N GLU A 297 7.96 19.96 -22.23
CA GLU A 297 8.42 21.34 -22.22
C GLU A 297 8.87 21.71 -20.80
N MET A 298 10.06 21.29 -20.39
CA MET A 298 10.63 21.65 -19.09
C MET A 298 11.81 22.61 -19.26
N ASP A 299 11.96 23.54 -18.31
CA ASP A 299 13.03 24.55 -18.33
C ASP A 299 14.40 23.98 -17.86
N GLY A 300 14.45 22.70 -17.47
CA GLY A 300 15.63 22.00 -16.98
C GLY A 300 15.66 20.50 -17.34
N GLU A 301 16.12 19.65 -16.43
CA GLU A 301 16.43 18.25 -16.72
C GLU A 301 15.79 17.21 -15.79
N VAL A 302 15.31 17.62 -14.61
CA VAL A 302 14.83 16.72 -13.55
C VAL A 302 13.31 16.66 -13.55
N LEU A 303 12.77 15.47 -13.85
CA LEU A 303 11.33 15.21 -13.78
C LEU A 303 10.99 14.65 -12.40
N GLY A 304 10.12 15.31 -11.65
CA GLY A 304 9.46 14.68 -10.51
C GLY A 304 8.37 13.74 -11.02
N VAL A 305 8.33 12.51 -10.51
CA VAL A 305 7.36 11.50 -10.96
C VAL A 305 6.55 11.03 -9.76
N ILE A 306 5.22 11.07 -9.87
CA ILE A 306 4.29 10.51 -8.90
C ILE A 306 3.52 9.37 -9.56
N LEU A 307 3.59 8.18 -8.97
CA LEU A 307 2.96 6.96 -9.46
C LEU A 307 1.98 6.42 -8.42
N ASP A 308 0.72 6.31 -8.83
CA ASP A 308 -0.35 5.63 -8.09
C ASP A 308 -0.09 4.11 -8.01
N VAL A 309 -0.03 3.57 -6.80
CA VAL A 309 0.19 2.14 -6.53
C VAL A 309 -1.08 1.50 -5.98
N SER A 310 -2.04 1.36 -6.88
CA SER A 310 -3.31 0.66 -6.71
C SER A 310 -3.42 -0.54 -7.66
N GLY A 311 -4.47 -1.34 -7.49
CA GLY A 311 -4.69 -2.55 -8.29
C GLY A 311 -4.98 -2.29 -9.76
N SER A 312 -5.76 -1.25 -10.04
CA SER A 312 -6.02 -0.70 -11.38
C SER A 312 -4.72 -0.28 -12.07
N MET A 313 -3.77 0.27 -11.30
CA MET A 313 -2.54 0.86 -11.84
C MET A 313 -1.38 -0.12 -12.01
N ALA A 314 -1.33 -1.20 -11.22
CA ALA A 314 -0.19 -2.13 -11.17
C ALA A 314 0.21 -2.75 -12.53
N GLU A 315 -0.72 -2.95 -13.48
CA GLU A 315 -0.37 -3.46 -14.82
C GLU A 315 0.41 -2.46 -15.68
N PHE A 316 0.22 -1.16 -15.43
CA PHE A 316 0.80 -0.06 -16.19
C PHE A 316 2.15 0.41 -15.62
N LEU A 317 2.33 0.35 -14.29
CA LEU A 317 3.50 0.88 -13.60
C LEU A 317 4.85 0.44 -14.21
N PRO A 318 5.08 -0.85 -14.56
CA PRO A 318 6.37 -1.25 -15.14
C PRO A 318 6.65 -0.63 -16.51
N ALA A 319 5.63 -0.23 -17.28
CA ALA A 319 5.81 0.45 -18.56
C ALA A 319 6.18 1.92 -18.37
N VAL A 320 5.51 2.61 -17.42
CA VAL A 320 5.80 4.01 -17.08
C VAL A 320 7.19 4.16 -16.48
N VAL A 321 7.55 3.31 -15.52
CA VAL A 321 8.89 3.28 -14.91
C VAL A 321 9.98 3.13 -15.97
N ARG A 322 9.81 2.25 -16.96
CA ARG A 322 10.80 2.05 -18.05
C ARG A 322 10.93 3.24 -18.99
N GLU A 323 9.84 3.96 -19.28
CA GLU A 323 9.90 5.17 -20.11
C GLU A 323 10.53 6.35 -19.34
N VAL A 324 10.42 6.38 -18.00
CA VAL A 324 11.22 7.25 -17.12
C VAL A 324 12.70 6.82 -17.15
N ASP A 325 13.00 5.54 -16.94
CA ASP A 325 14.24 4.80 -17.35
C ASP A 325 14.96 5.43 -18.54
N LYS A 326 14.26 5.42 -19.66
CA LYS A 326 14.81 5.71 -20.97
C LYS A 326 15.09 7.20 -21.21
N ASN A 327 14.25 8.10 -20.67
CA ASN A 327 14.30 9.53 -21.00
C ASN A 327 14.74 10.42 -19.84
N PHE A 328 14.70 9.90 -18.61
CA PHE A 328 14.69 10.65 -17.35
C PHE A 328 15.43 9.92 -16.21
N LYS A 329 16.51 9.20 -16.54
CA LYS A 329 17.26 8.24 -15.69
C LYS A 329 17.42 8.57 -14.20
N ASP A 330 17.75 9.82 -13.85
CA ASP A 330 18.01 10.23 -12.46
C ASP A 330 16.78 10.80 -11.73
N SER A 331 15.59 10.68 -12.31
CA SER A 331 14.37 11.32 -11.81
C SER A 331 13.82 10.67 -10.53
N PRO A 332 13.47 11.48 -9.51
CA PRO A 332 12.86 10.98 -8.28
C PRO A 332 11.44 10.47 -8.55
N VAL A 333 11.22 9.17 -8.30
CA VAL A 333 9.92 8.50 -8.43
C VAL A 333 9.30 8.31 -7.05
N VAL A 334 8.15 8.91 -6.80
CA VAL A 334 7.38 8.74 -5.56
C VAL A 334 6.17 7.85 -5.81
N TYR A 335 6.15 6.70 -5.16
CA TYR A 335 5.04 5.76 -5.15
C TYR A 335 4.02 6.14 -4.08
N VAL A 336 2.75 6.27 -4.47
CA VAL A 336 1.64 6.74 -3.64
C VAL A 336 0.53 5.69 -3.62
N ARG A 337 0.18 5.15 -2.46
CA ARG A 337 -0.84 4.08 -2.33
C ARG A 337 -2.30 4.56 -2.44
N ASN A 338 -2.52 5.87 -2.37
CA ASN A 338 -3.85 6.50 -2.40
C ASN A 338 -3.73 7.95 -2.89
N MET A 339 -4.40 8.28 -3.99
CA MET A 339 -4.31 9.58 -4.66
C MET A 339 -5.29 10.62 -4.10
N LEU A 340 -6.11 10.26 -3.10
CA LEU A 340 -7.07 11.11 -2.39
C LEU A 340 -6.47 12.45 -1.90
N LEU A 341 -7.00 13.55 -2.44
CA LEU A 341 -6.78 14.90 -1.89
C LEU A 341 -7.92 15.25 -0.94
N SER A 342 -7.62 15.31 0.36
CA SER A 342 -8.54 15.79 1.40
C SER A 342 -7.77 16.58 2.47
N GLN A 343 -8.49 17.36 3.29
CA GLN A 343 -7.87 18.17 4.35
C GLN A 343 -7.20 17.30 5.44
N ASP A 344 -7.74 16.11 5.68
CA ASP A 344 -7.28 15.17 6.70
C ASP A 344 -6.02 14.39 6.26
N ASN A 345 -5.66 14.46 4.98
CA ASN A 345 -4.59 13.69 4.33
C ASN A 345 -3.24 14.43 4.25
N ARG A 346 -2.98 15.36 5.17
CA ARG A 346 -1.76 16.20 5.19
C ARG A 346 -0.61 15.62 6.02
N GLU A 347 -0.83 14.57 6.82
CA GLU A 347 0.19 13.95 7.67
C GLU A 347 0.86 12.74 6.99
N GLY A 348 2.15 12.86 6.64
CA GLY A 348 2.95 11.76 6.11
C GLY A 348 4.38 12.19 5.77
N GLU A 349 5.21 11.25 5.33
CA GLU A 349 6.56 11.49 4.82
C GLU A 349 6.79 10.71 3.50
N ALA A 350 7.62 11.26 2.60
CA ALA A 350 8.16 10.51 1.47
C ALA A 350 9.49 9.87 1.90
N ARG A 351 9.51 8.55 2.04
CA ARG A 351 10.69 7.79 2.50
C ARG A 351 11.42 7.16 1.32
N LEU A 352 12.75 7.30 1.28
CA LEU A 352 13.61 6.60 0.31
C LEU A 352 13.41 5.07 0.43
N ILE A 353 13.19 4.40 -0.69
CA ILE A 353 13.09 2.94 -0.73
C ILE A 353 14.50 2.34 -0.62
N ILE A 354 14.73 1.58 0.44
CA ILE A 354 15.97 0.85 0.70
C ILE A 354 15.73 -0.63 0.34
N PRO A 355 16.43 -1.21 -0.64
CA PRO A 355 16.15 -2.57 -1.16
C PRO A 355 16.06 -3.67 -0.09
N GLU A 356 16.88 -3.57 0.95
CA GLU A 356 16.94 -4.52 2.07
C GLU A 356 15.70 -4.41 2.98
N GLU A 357 15.04 -3.25 3.03
CA GLU A 357 13.80 -3.03 3.79
C GLU A 357 12.55 -3.49 3.03
N VAL A 358 12.67 -3.80 1.73
CA VAL A 358 11.56 -4.27 0.88
C VAL A 358 11.25 -5.75 1.19
N VAL A 359 10.63 -5.93 2.36
CA VAL A 359 10.14 -7.19 2.95
C VAL A 359 8.78 -6.92 3.63
N PRO A 360 7.88 -7.92 3.79
CA PRO A 360 6.55 -7.68 4.34
C PRO A 360 6.54 -7.40 5.86
N TYR A 361 7.47 -7.99 6.62
CA TYR A 361 7.57 -7.82 8.07
C TYR A 361 8.98 -7.40 8.46
N ASP A 362 9.09 -6.51 9.43
CA ASP A 362 10.37 -6.11 10.03
C ASP A 362 11.05 -7.34 10.66
N PRO A 363 12.33 -7.62 10.36
CA PRO A 363 12.99 -8.83 10.83
C PRO A 363 13.21 -8.85 12.35
N VAL A 364 13.28 -7.69 13.01
CA VAL A 364 13.51 -7.54 14.46
C VAL A 364 12.19 -7.51 15.21
N TYR A 365 11.30 -6.57 14.85
CA TYR A 365 10.06 -6.29 15.58
C TYR A 365 8.89 -7.19 15.16
N LYS A 366 9.00 -7.90 14.03
CA LYS A 366 7.93 -8.72 13.40
C LYS A 366 6.64 -7.94 13.08
N THR A 367 6.71 -6.62 13.06
CA THR A 367 5.64 -5.70 12.67
C THR A 367 5.57 -5.53 11.16
N HIS A 368 4.44 -5.08 10.61
CA HIS A 368 4.32 -4.77 9.18
C HIS A 368 5.27 -3.61 8.81
N THR A 369 5.88 -3.68 7.63
CA THR A 369 6.69 -2.60 7.02
C THR A 369 5.81 -1.72 6.11
N PRO A 370 6.31 -0.60 5.52
CA PRO A 370 5.54 0.15 4.53
C PRO A 370 5.31 -0.64 3.24
N TYR A 371 6.01 -1.75 3.03
CA TYR A 371 5.95 -2.58 1.83
C TYR A 371 5.03 -3.80 2.01
N TRP A 372 4.46 -4.02 3.20
CA TRP A 372 3.57 -5.15 3.52
C TRP A 372 2.45 -5.36 2.47
N PHE A 373 1.91 -4.25 1.94
CA PHE A 373 0.87 -4.25 0.91
C PHE A 373 1.28 -5.00 -0.38
N LEU A 374 2.58 -5.06 -0.73
CA LEU A 374 3.08 -5.77 -1.92
C LEU A 374 2.89 -7.30 -1.81
N TRP A 375 2.77 -7.85 -0.59
CA TRP A 375 2.53 -9.29 -0.41
C TRP A 375 1.10 -9.64 0.03
N HIS A 376 0.32 -8.65 0.48
CA HIS A 376 -0.94 -8.91 1.17
C HIS A 376 -2.14 -8.10 0.68
N ASP A 377 -1.94 -6.98 -0.04
CA ASP A 377 -3.01 -6.16 -0.60
C ASP A 377 -3.02 -6.13 -2.13
N LEU A 378 -1.86 -5.90 -2.75
CA LEU A 378 -1.74 -5.71 -4.19
C LEU A 378 -1.98 -7.01 -4.99
N PRO A 379 -1.53 -8.21 -4.55
CA PRO A 379 -1.90 -9.48 -5.18
C PRO A 379 -3.42 -9.69 -5.30
N ARG A 380 -4.19 -9.18 -4.32
CA ARG A 380 -5.66 -9.26 -4.32
C ARG A 380 -6.33 -8.40 -5.38
N LYS A 381 -5.62 -7.42 -5.94
CA LYS A 381 -6.17 -6.44 -6.87
C LYS A 381 -5.51 -6.50 -8.26
N ALA A 382 -4.32 -7.09 -8.37
CA ALA A 382 -3.54 -7.18 -9.60
C ALA A 382 -2.80 -8.54 -9.73
N PRO A 383 -2.68 -9.12 -10.93
CA PRO A 383 -1.99 -10.40 -11.11
C PRO A 383 -0.54 -10.39 -10.59
N GLN A 384 -0.16 -11.42 -9.83
CA GLN A 384 1.12 -11.53 -9.11
C GLN A 384 2.35 -11.14 -9.95
N ARG A 385 2.41 -11.52 -11.24
CA ARG A 385 3.49 -11.15 -12.18
C ARG A 385 3.80 -9.65 -12.29
N TYR A 386 2.83 -8.78 -12.03
CA TYR A 386 3.02 -7.32 -12.02
C TYR A 386 3.53 -6.84 -10.67
N VAL A 387 3.04 -7.47 -9.60
CA VAL A 387 3.48 -7.24 -8.22
C VAL A 387 4.94 -7.65 -8.05
N ASP A 388 5.34 -8.81 -8.58
CA ASP A 388 6.72 -9.29 -8.58
C ASP A 388 7.67 -8.30 -9.28
N ARG A 389 7.27 -7.76 -10.44
CA ARG A 389 8.03 -6.73 -11.18
C ARG A 389 8.09 -5.40 -10.43
N LEU A 390 7.06 -5.05 -9.66
CA LEU A 390 7.08 -3.87 -8.83
C LEU A 390 8.03 -4.06 -7.63
N ILE A 391 8.02 -5.24 -7.00
CA ILE A 391 9.00 -5.62 -5.95
C ILE A 391 10.43 -5.61 -6.51
N GLU A 392 10.65 -6.16 -7.71
CA GLU A 392 11.94 -6.12 -8.42
C GLU A 392 12.39 -4.67 -8.65
N THR A 393 11.47 -3.81 -9.14
CA THR A 393 11.71 -2.37 -9.32
C THR A 393 12.10 -1.70 -8.00
N PHE A 394 11.36 -1.96 -6.93
CA PHE A 394 11.61 -1.43 -5.58
C PHE A 394 12.97 -1.88 -5.00
N LYS A 395 13.57 -2.96 -5.52
CA LYS A 395 14.88 -3.47 -5.10
C LYS A 395 16.05 -3.05 -5.98
N THR A 396 15.79 -2.64 -7.23
CA THR A 396 16.84 -2.42 -8.24
C THR A 396 16.97 -0.96 -8.69
N ARG A 397 15.88 -0.20 -8.70
CA ARG A 397 15.88 1.19 -9.17
C ARG A 397 16.47 2.13 -8.09
N PRO A 398 17.39 3.05 -8.42
CA PRO A 398 17.79 4.13 -7.52
C PRO A 398 16.75 5.28 -7.51
N ASN A 399 16.92 6.23 -6.59
CA ASN A 399 16.13 7.47 -6.50
C ASN A 399 14.60 7.26 -6.52
N GLN A 400 14.12 6.30 -5.73
CA GLN A 400 12.69 6.02 -5.57
C GLN A 400 12.27 6.10 -4.11
N PHE A 401 11.04 6.58 -3.91
CA PHE A 401 10.47 6.93 -2.62
C PHE A 401 9.07 6.35 -2.52
N ILE A 402 8.59 6.11 -1.30
CA ILE A 402 7.21 5.74 -1.02
C ILE A 402 6.61 6.71 0.00
N THR A 403 5.39 7.17 -0.21
CA THR A 403 4.68 7.94 0.82
C THR A 403 4.24 7.00 1.95
N THR A 404 4.53 7.37 3.19
CA THR A 404 4.08 6.65 4.37
C THR A 404 3.44 7.62 5.37
N GLY A 405 2.37 7.18 6.02
CA GLY A 405 1.65 7.99 7.00
C GLY A 405 1.03 7.15 8.11
N ARG A 406 0.03 7.71 8.80
CA ARG A 406 -0.55 7.11 9.99
C ARG A 406 -1.21 5.77 9.65
N GLY A 407 -0.70 4.68 10.24
CA GLY A 407 -1.18 3.31 9.99
C GLY A 407 -0.68 2.64 8.71
N TRP A 408 0.37 3.15 8.05
CA TRP A 408 0.88 2.71 6.73
C TRP A 408 -0.06 2.98 5.54
N ASP A 409 -1.34 3.23 5.79
CA ASP A 409 -2.35 3.61 4.79
C ASP A 409 -2.47 5.14 4.58
N GLY A 410 -1.68 5.93 5.32
CA GLY A 410 -1.62 7.38 5.16
C GLY A 410 -0.88 7.83 3.89
N SER A 411 -1.65 8.23 2.88
CA SER A 411 -1.70 9.56 2.25
C SER A 411 -0.40 10.39 2.00
N SER A 412 -0.31 11.26 0.99
CA SER A 412 -1.20 11.60 -0.15
C SER A 412 -0.37 12.23 -1.29
N LEU A 413 -1.03 12.58 -2.41
CA LEU A 413 -0.44 13.43 -3.44
C LEU A 413 0.20 14.72 -2.89
N ILE A 414 -0.33 15.28 -1.79
CA ILE A 414 0.20 16.51 -1.16
C ILE A 414 1.64 16.27 -0.70
N VAL A 415 1.86 15.21 0.08
CA VAL A 415 3.17 14.84 0.63
C VAL A 415 4.18 14.58 -0.48
N ALA A 416 3.79 13.82 -1.51
CA ALA A 416 4.63 13.56 -2.68
C ALA A 416 4.97 14.83 -3.47
N SER A 417 4.01 15.74 -3.64
CA SER A 417 4.22 17.01 -4.34
C SER A 417 5.12 17.96 -3.56
N GLU A 418 4.96 18.04 -2.23
CA GLU A 418 5.78 18.89 -1.37
C GLU A 418 7.23 18.39 -1.29
N PHE A 419 7.42 17.08 -1.11
CA PHE A 419 8.74 16.45 -1.19
C PHE A 419 9.44 16.71 -2.53
N LEU A 420 8.76 16.48 -3.66
CA LEU A 420 9.35 16.72 -4.98
C LEU A 420 9.66 18.21 -5.23
N MET A 421 8.86 19.13 -4.69
CA MET A 421 9.17 20.56 -4.71
C MET A 421 10.43 20.92 -3.89
N GLU A 422 10.79 20.13 -2.87
CA GLU A 422 12.01 20.30 -2.07
C GLU A 422 13.25 19.70 -2.78
N GLU A 423 13.07 18.59 -3.51
CA GLU A 423 14.08 18.00 -4.42
C GLU A 423 14.37 18.83 -5.69
N LYS A 424 13.71 20.00 -5.85
CA LYS A 424 13.94 20.99 -6.92
C LYS A 424 13.75 20.43 -8.34
N ILE A 425 12.68 19.68 -8.53
CA ILE A 425 12.25 19.23 -9.87
C ILE A 425 11.96 20.43 -10.81
N ASP A 426 12.18 20.23 -12.10
CA ASP A 426 11.90 21.23 -13.15
C ASP A 426 10.47 21.08 -13.71
N ALA A 427 9.97 19.85 -13.73
CA ALA A 427 8.60 19.50 -14.11
C ALA A 427 8.08 18.37 -13.22
N LEU A 428 6.76 18.24 -13.11
CA LEU A 428 6.07 17.19 -12.37
C LEU A 428 5.24 16.33 -13.34
N TYR A 429 5.31 15.02 -13.22
CA TYR A 429 4.47 14.07 -13.96
C TYR A 429 3.71 13.18 -12.97
N ILE A 430 2.39 13.10 -13.14
CA ILE A 430 1.48 12.36 -12.26
C ILE A 430 0.73 11.32 -13.09
N PHE A 431 0.81 10.05 -12.68
CA PHE A 431 0.17 8.93 -13.35
C PHE A 431 -0.73 8.13 -12.39
N SER A 432 -2.02 8.04 -12.72
CA SER A 432 -3.10 7.46 -11.90
C SER A 432 -4.31 7.08 -12.78
N ASP A 433 -5.29 6.38 -12.21
CA ASP A 433 -6.63 6.24 -12.80
C ASP A 433 -7.47 7.51 -12.57
N PHE A 434 -7.10 8.33 -11.58
CA PHE A 434 -7.84 9.50 -11.10
C PHE A 434 -9.29 9.16 -10.68
N GLU A 435 -9.51 7.98 -10.10
CA GLU A 435 -10.79 7.61 -9.48
C GLU A 435 -10.92 8.10 -8.02
N ASP A 436 -9.79 8.30 -7.32
CA ASP A 436 -9.79 8.82 -5.95
C ASP A 436 -10.27 10.27 -5.88
N PHE A 437 -11.04 10.59 -4.82
CA PHE A 437 -11.62 11.92 -4.64
C PHE A 437 -10.56 13.04 -4.58
N VAL A 438 -10.87 14.17 -5.25
CA VAL A 438 -10.02 15.35 -5.27
C VAL A 438 -10.76 16.58 -4.76
N ASP A 439 -10.39 17.06 -3.57
CA ASP A 439 -10.82 18.36 -3.06
C ASP A 439 -10.30 19.49 -3.97
N GLU A 440 -11.23 20.20 -4.63
CA GLU A 440 -10.95 21.24 -5.62
C GLU A 440 -10.14 22.42 -5.04
N ASP A 441 -10.35 22.77 -3.77
CA ASP A 441 -9.63 23.87 -3.12
C ASP A 441 -8.18 23.47 -2.79
N ILE A 442 -7.96 22.21 -2.40
CA ILE A 442 -6.61 21.68 -2.15
C ILE A 442 -5.85 21.50 -3.46
N ALA A 443 -6.49 20.96 -4.50
CA ALA A 443 -5.90 20.91 -5.84
C ALA A 443 -5.55 22.32 -6.35
N ALA A 444 -6.41 23.31 -6.08
CA ALA A 444 -6.14 24.70 -6.38
C ALA A 444 -4.95 25.29 -5.61
N GLU A 445 -4.73 24.88 -4.35
CA GLU A 445 -3.57 25.25 -3.51
C GLU A 445 -2.27 24.66 -4.08
N ILE A 446 -2.24 23.36 -4.39
CA ILE A 446 -1.08 22.66 -4.94
C ILE A 446 -0.68 23.26 -6.30
N GLY A 447 -1.64 23.44 -7.21
CA GLY A 447 -1.38 24.07 -8.51
C GLY A 447 -0.84 25.50 -8.39
N GLN A 448 -1.23 26.25 -7.34
CA GLN A 448 -0.67 27.56 -7.06
C GLN A 448 0.77 27.48 -6.50
N LYS A 449 1.07 26.51 -5.62
CA LYS A 449 2.42 26.26 -5.10
C LYS A 449 3.40 25.90 -6.23
N LEU A 450 3.02 24.94 -7.08
CA LEU A 450 3.82 24.50 -8.25
C LEU A 450 3.99 25.63 -9.27
N GLY A 451 2.90 26.36 -9.59
CA GLY A 451 2.94 27.47 -10.56
C GLY A 451 3.84 28.62 -10.12
N ARG A 452 3.86 28.95 -8.81
CA ARG A 452 4.80 29.95 -8.25
C ARG A 452 6.26 29.51 -8.38
N ARG A 453 6.54 28.20 -8.36
CA ARG A 453 7.87 27.62 -8.58
C ARG A 453 8.19 27.36 -10.06
N LYS A 454 7.25 27.65 -10.99
CA LYS A 454 7.32 27.36 -12.44
C LYS A 454 7.42 25.87 -12.81
N ILE A 455 7.04 24.97 -11.90
CA ILE A 455 7.07 23.53 -12.12
C ILE A 455 5.87 23.14 -12.96
N ARG A 456 6.07 22.95 -14.26
CA ARG A 456 5.00 22.52 -15.20
C ARG A 456 4.56 21.11 -14.86
N THR A 457 3.25 20.90 -14.72
CA THR A 457 2.68 19.61 -14.28
C THR A 457 1.93 18.90 -15.40
N TYR A 458 2.34 17.67 -15.67
CA TYR A 458 1.70 16.76 -16.61
C TYR A 458 0.88 15.72 -15.85
N VAL A 459 -0.40 15.59 -16.20
CA VAL A 459 -1.29 14.55 -15.65
C VAL A 459 -1.62 13.55 -16.75
N GLN A 460 -1.38 12.26 -16.52
CA GLN A 460 -1.65 11.21 -17.50
C GLN A 460 -2.55 10.14 -16.90
N PRO A 461 -3.80 9.98 -17.37
CA PRO A 461 -4.66 8.89 -16.92
C PRO A 461 -4.20 7.55 -17.52
N ALA A 462 -4.45 6.45 -16.82
CA ALA A 462 -4.35 5.12 -17.43
C ALA A 462 -5.40 4.93 -18.54
N GLU A 463 -6.68 5.17 -18.22
CA GLU A 463 -7.84 4.95 -19.11
C GLU A 463 -8.62 6.25 -19.43
N LYS A 464 -9.94 6.20 -19.64
CA LYS A 464 -10.79 7.35 -20.03
C LYS A 464 -11.01 8.33 -18.85
N SER A 465 -11.51 9.53 -19.17
CA SER A 465 -11.60 10.66 -18.25
C SER A 465 -12.57 10.43 -17.08
N THR A 466 -12.14 10.76 -15.86
CA THR A 466 -12.96 10.89 -14.66
C THR A 466 -13.28 12.36 -14.35
N GLU A 467 -14.19 12.64 -13.42
CA GLU A 467 -14.43 14.02 -12.94
C GLU A 467 -13.24 14.59 -12.15
N PHE A 468 -12.51 13.74 -11.41
CA PHE A 468 -11.34 14.16 -10.64
C PHE A 468 -10.12 14.42 -11.52
N LEU A 469 -9.94 13.70 -12.63
CA LEU A 469 -8.97 14.07 -13.67
C LEU A 469 -9.26 15.48 -14.18
N ASP A 470 -10.54 15.79 -14.40
CA ASP A 470 -10.99 17.09 -14.88
C ASP A 470 -10.64 18.22 -13.89
N VAL A 471 -10.80 17.97 -12.58
CA VAL A 471 -10.33 18.86 -11.50
C VAL A 471 -8.80 18.99 -11.51
N MET A 472 -8.07 17.89 -11.57
CA MET A 472 -6.60 17.86 -11.59
C MET A 472 -6.01 18.62 -12.78
N THR A 473 -6.56 18.42 -13.97
CA THR A 473 -6.19 19.16 -15.18
C THR A 473 -6.47 20.65 -15.03
N LYS A 474 -7.68 21.04 -14.60
CA LYS A 474 -8.08 22.45 -14.48
C LYS A 474 -7.33 23.19 -13.36
N LYS A 475 -7.07 22.53 -12.23
CA LYS A 475 -6.56 23.17 -11.00
C LYS A 475 -5.06 23.02 -10.79
N ILE A 476 -4.41 22.00 -11.37
CA ILE A 476 -2.97 21.76 -11.26
C ILE A 476 -2.27 21.92 -12.61
N ALA A 477 -2.58 21.09 -13.61
CA ALA A 477 -1.85 21.07 -14.88
C ALA A 477 -1.94 22.43 -15.62
N ASN A 478 -3.16 22.93 -15.83
CA ASN A 478 -3.39 24.20 -16.54
C ASN A 478 -2.85 25.42 -15.74
N LYS A 479 -2.90 25.38 -14.40
CA LYS A 479 -2.33 26.45 -13.55
C LYS A 479 -0.80 26.53 -13.61
N THR A 480 -0.15 25.44 -14.00
CA THR A 480 1.31 25.32 -14.05
C THR A 480 1.88 25.47 -15.47
N LEU A 481 1.05 25.76 -16.48
CA LEU A 481 1.41 25.72 -17.91
C LEU A 481 1.88 24.32 -18.38
N GLY A 482 1.50 23.28 -17.64
CA GLY A 482 1.54 21.90 -18.11
C GLY A 482 0.25 21.52 -18.84
N ARG A 483 0.00 20.22 -19.00
CA ARG A 483 -1.20 19.72 -19.69
C ARG A 483 -1.58 18.30 -19.27
N GLN A 484 -2.81 17.93 -19.54
CA GLN A 484 -3.20 16.53 -19.59
C GLN A 484 -2.52 15.85 -20.79
N MET A 485 -1.92 14.68 -20.56
CA MET A 485 -1.40 13.82 -21.61
C MET A 485 -2.50 12.85 -22.09
N PRO A 486 -2.42 12.33 -23.33
CA PRO A 486 -3.31 11.26 -23.78
C PRO A 486 -3.21 10.05 -22.85
N SER A 487 -4.32 9.32 -22.67
CA SER A 487 -4.33 8.16 -21.76
C SER A 487 -3.31 7.12 -22.20
N LEU A 488 -2.66 6.45 -21.25
CA LEU A 488 -1.60 5.50 -21.57
C LEU A 488 -2.12 4.36 -22.47
N VAL A 489 -3.36 3.90 -22.25
CA VAL A 489 -4.01 2.91 -23.11
C VAL A 489 -4.15 3.42 -24.56
N SER A 490 -4.50 4.70 -24.78
CA SER A 490 -4.60 5.27 -26.14
C SER A 490 -3.24 5.32 -26.86
N LEU A 491 -2.16 5.66 -26.16
CA LEU A 491 -0.82 5.74 -26.74
C LEU A 491 -0.23 4.37 -27.07
N LEU A 492 -0.56 3.34 -26.27
CA LEU A 492 -0.07 1.98 -26.47
C LEU A 492 -0.89 1.17 -27.50
N ARG A 493 -2.07 1.64 -27.92
CA ARG A 493 -2.98 0.91 -28.82
C ARG A 493 -3.28 1.61 -30.15
N GLY A 494 -3.09 2.92 -30.26
CA GLY A 494 -3.52 3.67 -31.44
C GLY A 494 -5.00 4.05 -31.40
N SER A 495 -5.47 4.77 -32.42
CA SER A 495 -6.74 5.52 -32.42
C SER A 495 -8.02 4.69 -32.65
N GLU A 496 -8.05 3.41 -32.28
CA GLU A 496 -9.27 2.60 -32.35
C GLU A 496 -10.04 2.68 -31.03
N GLU A 497 -11.09 3.50 -31.00
CA GLU A 497 -12.04 3.58 -29.89
C GLU A 497 -12.93 2.32 -29.81
N THR A 498 -12.37 1.22 -29.31
CA THR A 498 -13.15 0.06 -28.85
C THR A 498 -13.25 0.04 -27.33
N GLU A 499 -14.32 -0.56 -26.82
CA GLU A 499 -14.70 -0.50 -25.41
C GLU A 499 -13.66 -1.13 -24.48
N VAL A 500 -13.65 -0.63 -23.24
CA VAL A 500 -12.56 -0.74 -22.27
C VAL A 500 -12.23 -2.19 -21.89
N THR A 501 -10.92 -2.52 -21.87
CA THR A 501 -10.22 -3.24 -20.77
C THR A 501 -8.74 -3.52 -21.12
N SER A 502 -7.85 -3.42 -20.11
CA SER A 502 -6.50 -4.01 -19.89
C SER A 502 -5.58 -4.32 -21.09
N LEU A 503 -4.28 -4.03 -20.97
CA LEU A 503 -3.22 -4.11 -22.02
C LEU A 503 -2.89 -5.50 -22.65
N MET A 504 -3.80 -6.47 -22.64
CA MET A 504 -3.70 -7.75 -23.36
C MET A 504 -4.88 -7.94 -24.35
N PRO A 505 -4.85 -8.94 -25.26
CA PRO A 505 -5.83 -9.05 -26.36
C PRO A 505 -7.29 -9.27 -25.92
N GLN A 506 -8.22 -9.22 -26.89
CA GLN A 506 -9.69 -9.42 -26.78
C GLN A 506 -10.18 -10.59 -25.92
N LYS A 507 -9.28 -11.50 -25.54
CA LYS A 507 -9.52 -12.63 -24.66
C LYS A 507 -10.25 -12.28 -23.37
N ARG A 508 -10.23 -11.04 -22.86
CA ARG A 508 -11.00 -10.68 -21.65
C ARG A 508 -12.52 -10.77 -21.86
N GLN A 509 -13.04 -10.45 -23.04
CA GLN A 509 -14.48 -10.62 -23.33
C GLN A 509 -14.83 -12.11 -23.55
N ASP A 510 -13.97 -12.88 -24.21
CA ASP A 510 -14.15 -14.33 -24.36
C ASP A 510 -14.01 -15.06 -23.01
N ASP A 511 -13.07 -14.63 -22.15
CA ASP A 511 -12.88 -15.15 -20.80
C ASP A 511 -14.12 -14.81 -19.95
N VAL A 512 -14.64 -13.56 -19.96
CA VAL A 512 -15.89 -13.17 -19.26
C VAL A 512 -17.12 -13.91 -19.81
N ALA A 513 -17.22 -14.15 -21.11
CA ALA A 513 -18.25 -15.01 -21.69
C ALA A 513 -18.10 -16.48 -21.26
N ALA A 514 -16.87 -16.96 -21.04
CA ALA A 514 -16.61 -18.25 -20.43
C ALA A 514 -16.88 -18.25 -18.90
N LEU A 515 -16.76 -17.10 -18.21
CA LEU A 515 -17.11 -16.96 -16.79
C LEU A 515 -18.62 -17.13 -16.55
N ALA A 516 -19.46 -16.77 -17.52
CA ALA A 516 -20.91 -17.01 -17.47
C ALA A 516 -21.29 -18.50 -17.40
N ASN A 517 -20.37 -19.43 -17.75
CA ASN A 517 -20.56 -20.88 -17.60
C ASN A 517 -20.07 -21.43 -16.25
N ILE A 518 -19.60 -20.59 -15.33
CA ILE A 518 -19.20 -21.04 -14.00
C ILE A 518 -20.44 -21.30 -13.16
N ASN A 519 -20.81 -22.58 -13.07
CA ASN A 519 -21.94 -23.08 -12.29
C ASN A 519 -21.64 -23.08 -10.78
N VAL A 520 -21.35 -21.90 -10.20
CA VAL A 520 -21.23 -21.70 -8.75
C VAL A 520 -22.62 -21.64 -8.15
N LYS A 521 -22.93 -22.62 -7.30
CA LYS A 521 -24.19 -22.66 -6.55
C LYS A 521 -24.03 -21.94 -5.22
N LEU A 522 -24.36 -20.66 -5.21
CA LEU A 522 -24.39 -19.84 -3.99
C LEU A 522 -25.45 -20.31 -2.99
N ALA A 523 -25.23 -20.01 -1.71
CA ALA A 523 -26.05 -20.43 -0.58
C ALA A 523 -26.28 -21.94 -0.53
N THR A 524 -25.22 -22.74 -0.80
CA THR A 524 -25.34 -24.20 -0.80
C THR A 524 -25.68 -24.71 0.61
N PRO A 525 -26.77 -25.49 0.79
CA PRO A 525 -27.22 -25.96 2.10
C PRO A 525 -26.24 -26.92 2.79
N ARG A 526 -26.04 -26.76 4.10
CA ARG A 526 -25.14 -27.57 4.94
C ARG A 526 -25.82 -27.99 6.24
N GLU A 527 -25.53 -29.21 6.70
CA GLU A 527 -26.02 -29.75 7.98
C GLU A 527 -25.27 -29.17 9.19
N THR A 528 -24.01 -28.75 9.01
CA THR A 528 -23.12 -28.31 10.10
C THR A 528 -22.78 -26.82 10.01
N ILE A 529 -22.62 -26.23 11.21
CA ILE A 529 -22.26 -24.83 11.45
C ILE A 529 -20.76 -24.58 11.22
N THR A 530 -19.92 -25.56 11.54
CA THR A 530 -18.46 -25.49 11.44
C THR A 530 -17.96 -26.20 10.19
N GLY A 531 -16.81 -25.76 9.67
CA GLY A 531 -16.13 -26.39 8.54
C GLY A 531 -14.62 -26.51 8.75
N ASP A 532 -14.03 -27.63 8.35
CA ASP A 532 -12.60 -27.91 8.54
C ASP A 532 -11.67 -27.15 7.57
N ALA A 533 -12.22 -26.54 6.52
CA ALA A 533 -11.49 -25.70 5.58
C ALA A 533 -10.79 -24.50 6.27
N PHE A 534 -9.76 -23.94 5.64
CA PHE A 534 -9.03 -22.79 6.21
C PHE A 534 -9.86 -21.50 6.21
N TYR A 535 -10.78 -21.36 5.25
CA TYR A 535 -11.81 -20.31 5.17
C TYR A 535 -13.08 -20.65 5.98
N GLY A 536 -13.06 -21.77 6.70
CA GLY A 536 -14.16 -22.28 7.51
C GLY A 536 -14.35 -21.52 8.82
N PHE A 537 -15.60 -21.23 9.21
CA PHE A 537 -15.87 -20.84 10.58
C PHE A 537 -15.47 -21.96 11.55
N LYS A 538 -14.65 -21.58 12.53
CA LYS A 538 -14.17 -22.43 13.63
C LYS A 538 -14.21 -21.59 14.91
N PRO A 539 -15.01 -21.96 15.92
CA PRO A 539 -14.97 -21.28 17.21
C PRO A 539 -13.60 -21.51 17.86
N ALA A 540 -13.10 -20.53 18.60
CA ALA A 540 -11.83 -20.68 19.31
C ALA A 540 -11.96 -21.70 20.46
N LYS A 541 -10.83 -22.30 20.89
CA LYS A 541 -10.84 -23.43 21.84
C LYS A 541 -11.35 -23.03 23.23
N GLU A 542 -11.19 -21.75 23.57
CA GLU A 542 -11.60 -21.13 24.81
C GLU A 542 -13.05 -20.60 24.78
N TRP A 543 -13.75 -20.69 23.65
CA TRP A 543 -15.14 -20.25 23.55
C TRP A 543 -16.09 -21.31 24.08
N THR A 544 -16.99 -20.89 24.97
CA THR A 544 -18.06 -21.74 25.53
C THR A 544 -19.43 -21.22 25.10
N GLU A 545 -20.31 -22.10 24.62
CA GLU A 545 -21.68 -21.73 24.27
C GLU A 545 -22.47 -21.43 25.56
N ILE A 546 -22.84 -20.16 25.75
CA ILE A 546 -23.69 -19.70 26.86
C ILE A 546 -25.16 -20.01 26.55
N HIS A 547 -25.56 -19.72 25.32
CA HIS A 547 -26.93 -19.88 24.85
C HIS A 547 -26.99 -19.98 23.33
N ARG A 548 -28.13 -20.42 22.81
CA ARG A 548 -28.45 -20.49 21.38
C ARG A 548 -29.92 -20.15 21.17
N LEU A 549 -30.17 -19.16 20.31
CA LEU A 549 -31.48 -18.85 19.78
C LEU A 549 -31.62 -19.49 18.39
N SER A 550 -32.60 -20.37 18.22
CA SER A 550 -32.88 -21.03 16.95
C SER A 550 -34.26 -20.62 16.42
N GLU A 551 -34.27 -19.77 15.41
CA GLU A 551 -35.47 -19.36 14.66
C GLU A 551 -35.53 -20.12 13.31
N PRO A 552 -36.64 -20.16 12.57
CA PRO A 552 -36.69 -20.81 11.25
C PRO A 552 -35.64 -20.26 10.26
N GLU A 553 -35.36 -18.96 10.33
CA GLU A 553 -34.50 -18.23 9.39
C GLU A 553 -33.00 -18.25 9.76
N TYR A 554 -32.66 -18.42 11.04
CA TYR A 554 -31.28 -18.36 11.53
C TYR A 554 -31.07 -19.08 12.88
N ASP A 555 -29.81 -19.40 13.19
CA ASP A 555 -29.33 -19.72 14.53
C ASP A 555 -28.41 -18.59 15.00
N ALA A 556 -28.61 -18.04 16.19
CA ALA A 556 -27.67 -17.13 16.84
C ALA A 556 -27.05 -17.83 18.06
N VAL A 557 -25.74 -18.03 18.03
CA VAL A 557 -24.97 -18.73 19.07
C VAL A 557 -24.19 -17.72 19.89
N PHE A 558 -24.43 -17.69 21.20
CA PHE A 558 -23.85 -16.73 22.13
C PHE A 558 -22.68 -17.39 22.85
N TYR A 559 -21.47 -16.87 22.67
CA TYR A 559 -20.25 -17.41 23.25
C TYR A 559 -19.76 -16.59 24.46
N GLY A 560 -19.02 -17.25 25.35
CA GLY A 560 -18.23 -16.66 26.42
C GLY A 560 -16.80 -17.20 26.44
N PRO A 561 -15.89 -16.66 27.28
CA PRO A 561 -16.15 -15.62 28.28
C PRO A 561 -16.33 -14.22 27.67
N GLU A 562 -15.73 -13.95 26.51
CA GLU A 562 -15.84 -12.68 25.80
C GLU A 562 -17.22 -12.49 25.13
N ALA A 563 -17.67 -11.24 24.98
CA ALA A 563 -18.94 -10.91 24.33
C ALA A 563 -18.90 -11.14 22.82
N ARG A 564 -19.33 -12.33 22.38
CA ARG A 564 -19.34 -12.77 20.98
C ARG A 564 -20.65 -13.46 20.63
N VAL A 565 -21.18 -13.18 19.44
CA VAL A 565 -22.36 -13.86 18.90
C VAL A 565 -22.15 -14.18 17.44
N GLU A 566 -22.45 -15.40 17.02
CA GLU A 566 -22.32 -15.82 15.62
C GLU A 566 -23.71 -16.14 15.07
N ILE A 567 -24.12 -15.45 14.01
CA ILE A 567 -25.46 -15.56 13.41
C ILE A 567 -25.36 -16.34 12.10
N PHE A 568 -25.85 -17.58 12.12
CA PHE A 568 -25.84 -18.50 10.99
C PHE A 568 -27.20 -18.49 10.28
N LEU A 569 -27.22 -18.05 9.02
CA LEU A 569 -28.45 -18.03 8.22
C LEU A 569 -28.82 -19.44 7.76
N LYS A 570 -30.13 -19.73 7.71
CA LYS A 570 -30.70 -21.02 7.31
C LYS A 570 -31.64 -20.88 6.10
N ASN A 571 -31.62 -21.86 5.20
CA ASN A 571 -32.57 -21.97 4.09
C ASN A 571 -33.97 -22.38 4.60
N ALA A 572 -34.92 -22.60 3.68
CA ALA A 572 -36.27 -23.06 4.01
C ALA A 572 -36.34 -24.50 4.57
N GLU A 573 -35.26 -25.28 4.46
CA GLU A 573 -35.13 -26.64 5.00
C GLU A 573 -34.48 -26.66 6.39
N GLY A 574 -34.10 -25.49 6.94
CA GLY A 574 -33.39 -25.37 8.22
C GLY A 574 -31.88 -25.64 8.14
N LYS A 575 -31.29 -25.67 6.95
CA LYS A 575 -29.86 -25.94 6.71
C LYS A 575 -29.06 -24.65 6.54
N TYR A 576 -27.82 -24.63 7.02
CA TYR A 576 -26.94 -23.46 6.99
C TYR A 576 -26.44 -23.15 5.59
N ILE A 577 -26.39 -21.86 5.21
CA ILE A 577 -26.06 -21.46 3.83
C ILE A 577 -24.76 -20.68 3.66
N GLN A 578 -24.22 -20.05 4.71
CA GLN A 578 -23.00 -19.25 4.66
C GLN A 578 -22.21 -19.26 5.98
N ASN A 579 -21.02 -18.64 5.97
CA ASN A 579 -20.32 -18.23 7.19
C ASN A 579 -21.20 -17.31 8.07
N PRO A 580 -20.96 -17.24 9.39
CA PRO A 580 -21.77 -16.42 10.27
C PRO A 580 -21.54 -14.93 10.06
N ILE A 581 -22.57 -14.14 10.40
CA ILE A 581 -22.40 -12.72 10.72
C ILE A 581 -21.98 -12.64 12.18
N SER A 582 -20.77 -12.13 12.43
CA SER A 582 -20.14 -12.13 13.75
C SER A 582 -20.39 -10.82 14.48
N PHE A 583 -21.02 -10.84 15.65
CA PHE A 583 -21.08 -9.74 16.60
C PHE A 583 -19.86 -9.77 17.54
N PHE A 584 -19.29 -8.59 17.81
CA PHE A 584 -18.07 -8.44 18.58
C PHE A 584 -17.99 -7.08 19.29
N TYR A 585 -17.04 -6.97 20.22
CA TYR A 585 -16.68 -5.73 20.92
C TYR A 585 -15.21 -5.40 20.65
N HIS A 586 -14.86 -4.12 20.80
CA HIS A 586 -13.47 -3.68 20.91
C HIS A 586 -13.35 -2.58 21.96
N ALA A 587 -12.24 -2.61 22.69
CA ALA A 587 -11.68 -1.45 23.36
C ALA A 587 -10.22 -1.31 22.94
N TRP A 588 -9.83 -0.15 22.45
CA TRP A 588 -8.46 0.17 22.02
C TRP A 588 -7.80 1.07 23.05
N LYS A 589 -6.51 0.84 23.29
CA LYS A 589 -5.65 1.72 24.12
C LYS A 589 -4.47 2.24 23.32
N GLU A 590 -4.05 3.46 23.65
CA GLU A 590 -2.75 3.98 23.24
C GLU A 590 -1.63 3.47 24.17
N VAL A 591 -0.51 3.07 23.57
CA VAL A 591 0.71 2.51 24.18
C VAL A 591 1.89 3.38 23.71
N PRO A 592 2.13 4.55 24.34
CA PRO A 592 3.08 5.54 23.83
C PRO A 592 4.52 5.03 23.68
N GLU A 593 4.89 4.03 24.49
CA GLU A 593 6.21 3.42 24.56
C GLU A 593 6.52 2.49 23.37
N HIS A 594 5.55 2.18 22.51
CA HIS A 594 5.84 1.39 21.31
C HIS A 594 6.80 2.18 20.39
N PRO A 595 7.94 1.58 19.97
CA PRO A 595 8.98 2.28 19.22
C PRO A 595 8.48 2.80 17.87
N ASP A 596 7.60 2.04 17.23
CA ASP A 596 6.84 2.48 16.05
C ASP A 596 5.55 3.22 16.49
N PRO A 597 5.36 4.51 16.13
CA PRO A 597 4.15 5.28 16.41
C PRO A 597 2.83 4.69 15.89
N ARG A 598 2.88 3.87 14.84
CA ARG A 598 1.70 3.28 14.17
C ARG A 598 1.09 2.13 14.99
N PHE A 599 1.94 1.35 15.67
CA PHE A 599 1.54 0.25 16.56
C PHE A 599 1.39 0.68 18.02
N ARG A 600 1.42 1.98 18.32
CA ARG A 600 0.97 2.52 19.62
C ARG A 600 -0.51 2.22 19.87
N TRP A 601 -1.27 1.85 18.86
CA TRP A 601 -2.69 1.54 18.95
C TRP A 601 -2.91 0.04 18.90
N ARG A 602 -3.50 -0.53 19.95
CA ARG A 602 -3.89 -1.95 19.97
C ARG A 602 -5.15 -2.20 20.81
N PRO A 603 -5.86 -3.31 20.59
CA PRO A 603 -6.90 -3.74 21.50
C PRO A 603 -6.36 -3.97 22.92
N ARG A 604 -7.17 -3.61 23.91
CA ARG A 604 -7.02 -4.01 25.32
C ARG A 604 -7.23 -5.52 25.41
N LYS A 605 -6.36 -6.22 26.14
CA LYS A 605 -6.54 -7.67 26.37
C LYS A 605 -7.72 -7.91 27.31
N PHE A 606 -8.52 -8.94 27.06
CA PHE A 606 -9.44 -9.47 28.06
C PHE A 606 -8.64 -10.04 29.24
N LEU A 607 -9.03 -9.70 30.48
CA LEU A 607 -8.42 -10.27 31.69
C LEU A 607 -9.34 -11.28 32.36
N ARG A 608 -10.59 -10.89 32.64
CA ARG A 608 -11.56 -11.70 33.36
C ARG A 608 -12.97 -11.15 33.23
N MET A 609 -13.95 -11.93 33.67
CA MET A 609 -15.29 -11.44 33.95
C MET A 609 -15.38 -10.78 35.33
N GLU A 610 -16.14 -9.68 35.45
CA GLU A 610 -16.59 -9.11 36.73
C GLU A 610 -17.62 -10.04 37.38
N GLU A 611 -18.53 -10.60 36.57
CA GLU A 611 -19.52 -11.62 36.92
C GLU A 611 -19.70 -12.58 35.74
N ALA A 612 -20.02 -13.86 36.00
CA ALA A 612 -20.30 -14.82 34.93
C ALA A 612 -21.44 -14.33 34.02
N PRO A 613 -21.38 -14.56 32.68
CA PRO A 613 -22.44 -14.12 31.77
C PRO A 613 -23.81 -14.65 32.21
N SER A 614 -24.75 -13.74 32.47
CA SER A 614 -26.10 -14.08 32.91
C SER A 614 -27.05 -14.08 31.73
N PHE A 615 -27.88 -15.12 31.60
CA PHE A 615 -29.05 -15.14 30.71
C PHE A 615 -30.32 -15.32 31.54
N ASP A 616 -31.26 -14.39 31.46
CA ASP A 616 -32.53 -14.42 32.21
C ASP A 616 -33.73 -14.95 31.40
N GLY A 617 -33.48 -15.47 30.19
CA GLY A 617 -34.49 -15.86 29.22
C GLY A 617 -34.87 -14.76 28.21
N LYS A 618 -34.34 -13.53 28.37
CA LYS A 618 -34.59 -12.39 27.46
C LYS A 618 -33.32 -11.60 27.14
N GLU A 619 -32.42 -11.47 28.10
CA GLU A 619 -31.27 -10.57 28.05
C GLU A 619 -29.99 -11.31 28.46
N ILE A 620 -28.89 -11.07 27.72
CA ILE A 620 -27.55 -11.55 28.04
C ILE A 620 -26.69 -10.35 28.38
N ILE A 621 -25.99 -10.42 29.51
CA ILE A 621 -25.08 -9.37 29.97
C ILE A 621 -23.69 -9.96 30.16
N TRP A 622 -22.71 -9.40 29.47
CA TRP A 622 -21.28 -9.63 29.74
C TRP A 622 -20.74 -8.42 30.49
N LYS A 623 -20.21 -8.64 31.70
CA LYS A 623 -19.45 -7.63 32.44
C LYS A 623 -17.97 -8.01 32.39
N MET A 624 -17.22 -7.48 31.43
CA MET A 624 -15.82 -7.81 31.20
C MET A 624 -14.91 -6.80 31.91
N VAL A 625 -13.80 -7.29 32.47
CA VAL A 625 -12.67 -6.47 32.91
C VAL A 625 -11.53 -6.72 31.92
N LEU A 626 -11.14 -5.65 31.24
CA LEU A 626 -10.05 -5.64 30.28
C LEU A 626 -8.77 -5.11 30.94
N GLU A 627 -7.69 -5.06 30.17
CA GLU A 627 -6.41 -4.49 30.55
C GLU A 627 -6.55 -3.08 31.17
N ASP A 628 -5.64 -2.75 32.10
CA ASP A 628 -5.68 -1.57 32.98
C ASP A 628 -6.95 -1.49 33.87
N GLU A 629 -7.55 -2.65 34.20
CA GLU A 629 -8.82 -2.78 34.96
C GLU A 629 -10.04 -2.11 34.28
N TYR A 630 -9.93 -1.80 32.99
CA TYR A 630 -10.96 -1.11 32.21
C TYR A 630 -12.22 -1.96 32.06
N LYS A 631 -13.35 -1.51 32.62
CA LYS A 631 -14.60 -2.26 32.55
C LYS A 631 -15.31 -2.01 31.22
N PHE A 632 -15.72 -3.10 30.59
CA PHE A 632 -16.52 -3.08 29.37
C PHE A 632 -17.72 -4.00 29.55
N ARG A 633 -18.92 -3.42 29.49
CA ARG A 633 -20.18 -4.13 29.74
C ARG A 633 -21.02 -4.15 28.48
N VAL A 634 -21.28 -5.33 27.92
CA VAL A 634 -22.19 -5.52 26.78
C VAL A 634 -23.54 -6.01 27.30
N HIS A 635 -24.61 -5.42 26.80
CA HIS A 635 -25.99 -5.80 27.09
C HIS A 635 -26.71 -6.10 25.78
N LEU A 636 -27.10 -7.36 25.61
CA LEU A 636 -27.85 -7.86 24.47
C LEU A 636 -29.25 -8.28 24.95
N TYR A 637 -30.28 -7.91 24.20
CA TYR A 637 -31.66 -8.33 24.48
C TYR A 637 -32.34 -8.88 23.23
N LEU A 638 -33.02 -10.01 23.41
CA LEU A 638 -33.69 -10.76 22.35
C LEU A 638 -35.08 -10.15 22.11
N GLY A 639 -35.31 -9.71 20.87
CA GLY A 639 -36.61 -9.27 20.38
C GLY A 639 -37.34 -10.38 19.64
N ARG A 640 -38.62 -10.17 19.34
CA ARG A 640 -39.48 -11.18 18.68
C ARG A 640 -39.11 -11.53 17.23
N LYS A 641 -38.10 -10.87 16.65
CA LYS A 641 -37.63 -11.02 15.25
C LYS A 641 -36.12 -10.78 15.08
N GLY A 642 -35.34 -10.87 16.17
CA GLY A 642 -33.92 -10.52 16.11
C GLY A 642 -33.34 -10.12 17.46
N MET A 643 -32.17 -9.49 17.44
CA MET A 643 -31.43 -9.10 18.65
C MET A 643 -31.16 -7.60 18.66
N ASN A 644 -31.00 -7.05 19.87
CA ASN A 644 -30.54 -5.68 20.05
C ASN A 644 -29.31 -5.70 20.97
N ALA A 645 -28.29 -4.91 20.65
CA ALA A 645 -27.06 -4.83 21.43
C ALA A 645 -26.68 -3.38 21.76
N THR A 646 -26.32 -3.14 23.01
CA THR A 646 -25.79 -1.88 23.51
C THR A 646 -24.63 -2.17 24.47
N TYR A 647 -23.86 -1.15 24.84
CA TYR A 647 -22.75 -1.29 25.78
C TYR A 647 -22.63 -0.08 26.71
N VAL A 648 -21.84 -0.25 27.75
CA VAL A 648 -21.30 0.78 28.65
C VAL A 648 -19.83 0.42 28.87
N ALA A 649 -18.94 1.40 28.82
CA ALA A 649 -17.52 1.21 29.12
C ALA A 649 -17.04 2.33 30.07
N ASP A 650 -15.96 2.09 30.82
CA ASP A 650 -15.43 3.09 31.74
C ASP A 650 -14.93 4.35 31.01
N VAL A 651 -14.93 5.48 31.73
CA VAL A 651 -14.45 6.77 31.23
C VAL A 651 -12.98 6.65 30.82
N GLN A 652 -12.68 7.07 29.59
CA GLN A 652 -11.33 7.07 29.04
C GLN A 652 -10.57 8.31 29.56
N GLU A 653 -9.61 8.11 30.47
CA GLU A 653 -8.78 9.20 31.01
C GLU A 653 -7.86 9.83 29.95
N LYS A 654 -7.54 9.08 28.88
CA LYS A 654 -6.70 9.54 27.76
C LYS A 654 -7.57 9.85 26.55
N ASN A 655 -7.32 11.00 25.92
CA ASN A 655 -8.10 11.54 24.78
C ASN A 655 -8.21 10.62 23.54
N ASN A 656 -7.44 9.55 23.48
CA ASN A 656 -7.21 8.73 22.30
C ASN A 656 -7.90 7.35 22.37
N ASP A 657 -8.07 6.76 23.55
CA ASP A 657 -8.69 5.44 23.67
C ASP A 657 -10.07 5.39 22.98
N SER A 658 -10.47 4.21 22.48
CA SER A 658 -11.79 4.05 21.86
C SER A 658 -12.47 2.76 22.31
N SER A 659 -13.80 2.75 22.27
CA SER A 659 -14.60 1.60 22.70
C SER A 659 -15.89 1.53 21.89
N TRP A 660 -16.24 0.33 21.43
CA TRP A 660 -17.38 0.12 20.55
C TRP A 660 -17.81 -1.35 20.51
N ILE A 661 -19.05 -1.56 20.08
CA ILE A 661 -19.56 -2.87 19.67
C ILE A 661 -19.92 -2.82 18.19
N GLY A 662 -19.93 -3.96 17.52
CA GLY A 662 -20.24 -4.03 16.11
C GLY A 662 -20.60 -5.42 15.63
N PHE A 663 -20.91 -5.52 14.35
CA PHE A 663 -21.12 -6.78 13.65
C PHE A 663 -20.39 -6.78 12.30
N ARG A 664 -19.92 -7.95 11.88
CA ARG A 664 -19.12 -8.18 10.68
C ARG A 664 -19.90 -9.07 9.73
N VAL A 665 -20.08 -8.60 8.51
CA VAL A 665 -20.57 -9.42 7.40
C VAL A 665 -19.39 -10.27 6.91
N PRO A 666 -19.53 -11.60 6.81
CA PRO A 666 -18.41 -12.49 6.50
C PRO A 666 -17.88 -12.26 5.08
N ALA A 667 -16.63 -12.64 4.85
CA ALA A 667 -16.10 -12.74 3.50
C ALA A 667 -16.80 -13.90 2.78
N LEU A 668 -17.18 -13.69 1.53
CA LEU A 668 -17.68 -14.75 0.66
C LEU A 668 -16.53 -15.61 0.10
N ALA A 669 -15.33 -15.03 0.03
CA ALA A 669 -14.13 -15.66 -0.49
C ALA A 669 -12.87 -15.20 0.27
N VAL A 670 -11.89 -16.09 0.40
CA VAL A 670 -10.59 -15.83 1.02
C VAL A 670 -9.48 -16.24 0.05
N GLU A 671 -8.55 -15.33 -0.20
CA GLU A 671 -7.38 -15.56 -1.06
C GLU A 671 -6.38 -16.55 -0.44
N ASN A 672 -5.80 -17.42 -1.27
CA ASN A 672 -4.64 -18.25 -0.96
C ASN A 672 -3.93 -18.63 -2.27
N LYS A 673 -2.70 -18.15 -2.49
CA LYS A 673 -1.88 -18.43 -3.71
C LYS A 673 -2.62 -18.12 -5.02
N ASP A 674 -2.99 -16.85 -5.22
CA ASP A 674 -3.70 -16.31 -6.41
C ASP A 674 -5.09 -16.90 -6.71
N MET A 675 -5.58 -17.81 -5.85
CA MET A 675 -6.88 -18.44 -5.94
C MET A 675 -7.73 -18.08 -4.72
N TYR A 676 -9.03 -17.96 -4.93
CA TYR A 676 -10.01 -17.52 -3.95
C TYR A 676 -10.91 -18.68 -3.57
N PHE A 677 -10.99 -18.96 -2.28
CA PHE A 677 -11.71 -20.10 -1.73
C PHE A 677 -12.88 -19.59 -0.90
N GLY A 678 -14.06 -20.11 -1.20
CA GLY A 678 -15.31 -19.76 -0.54
C GLY A 678 -16.11 -21.03 -0.25
N PHE A 679 -17.08 -20.93 0.64
CA PHE A 679 -17.91 -22.07 1.04
C PHE A 679 -18.75 -22.66 -0.11
N ASP A 680 -19.14 -21.82 -1.07
CA ASP A 680 -19.91 -22.18 -2.27
C ASP A 680 -19.02 -22.35 -3.52
N PHE A 681 -17.71 -22.20 -3.38
CA PHE A 681 -16.76 -22.22 -4.51
C PHE A 681 -16.14 -23.63 -4.67
N PRO A 682 -15.67 -23.97 -5.88
CA PRO A 682 -15.01 -25.25 -6.12
C PRO A 682 -13.75 -25.44 -5.25
N PRO A 683 -13.36 -26.69 -4.91
CA PRO A 683 -12.21 -26.97 -4.03
C PRO A 683 -10.86 -26.45 -4.53
N GLU A 684 -10.69 -26.31 -5.84
CA GLU A 684 -9.52 -25.71 -6.50
C GLU A 684 -9.48 -24.17 -6.40
N GLY A 685 -10.56 -23.56 -5.91
CA GLY A 685 -10.74 -22.11 -5.83
C GLY A 685 -11.12 -21.46 -7.17
N LEU A 686 -11.31 -20.15 -7.13
CA LEU A 686 -11.66 -19.29 -8.27
C LEU A 686 -10.60 -18.19 -8.45
N LYS A 687 -10.40 -17.68 -9.65
CA LYS A 687 -9.64 -16.43 -9.87
C LYS A 687 -10.51 -15.22 -9.55
N LEU A 688 -9.89 -14.07 -9.26
CA LEU A 688 -10.56 -12.81 -8.86
C LEU A 688 -11.76 -12.43 -9.76
N ASP A 689 -11.57 -12.39 -11.08
CA ASP A 689 -12.65 -12.00 -12.00
C ASP A 689 -13.82 -13.01 -11.99
N GLN A 690 -13.56 -14.28 -11.66
CA GLN A 690 -14.59 -15.32 -11.47
C GLN A 690 -15.36 -15.13 -10.15
N VAL A 691 -14.68 -14.71 -9.08
CA VAL A 691 -15.32 -14.33 -7.81
C VAL A 691 -16.27 -13.17 -8.03
N ARG A 692 -15.78 -12.09 -8.67
CA ARG A 692 -16.57 -10.90 -9.02
C ARG A 692 -17.83 -11.26 -9.80
N GLU A 693 -17.70 -12.07 -10.85
CA GLU A 693 -18.82 -12.54 -11.66
C GLU A 693 -19.81 -13.40 -10.85
N ALA A 694 -19.33 -14.29 -9.98
CA ALA A 694 -20.19 -15.11 -9.13
C ALA A 694 -20.96 -14.27 -8.09
N VAL A 695 -20.32 -13.28 -7.45
CA VAL A 695 -20.91 -12.52 -6.33
C VAL A 695 -21.71 -11.29 -6.75
N LYS A 696 -21.67 -10.84 -8.02
CA LYS A 696 -22.33 -9.61 -8.51
C LYS A 696 -23.83 -9.49 -8.22
N GLY A 697 -24.51 -10.63 -8.01
CA GLY A 697 -25.92 -10.66 -7.64
C GLY A 697 -26.20 -10.19 -6.21
N ASN A 698 -25.18 -10.14 -5.35
CA ASN A 698 -25.30 -9.66 -3.97
C ASN A 698 -25.14 -8.15 -3.89
N GLU A 699 -25.84 -7.54 -2.92
CA GLU A 699 -25.82 -6.11 -2.69
C GLU A 699 -25.91 -5.74 -1.21
N VAL A 700 -25.35 -4.58 -0.89
CA VAL A 700 -25.47 -3.91 0.39
C VAL A 700 -26.06 -2.52 0.18
N ILE A 701 -27.05 -2.16 0.98
CA ILE A 701 -27.79 -0.90 0.88
C ILE A 701 -27.56 -0.10 2.16
N PHE A 702 -27.03 1.11 2.04
CA PHE A 702 -26.74 2.02 3.15
C PHE A 702 -27.75 3.17 3.19
N ASN A 703 -28.40 3.41 4.33
CA ASN A 703 -29.21 4.61 4.54
C ASN A 703 -28.38 5.71 5.21
N LEU A 704 -28.05 6.75 4.43
CA LEU A 704 -27.28 7.92 4.86
C LEU A 704 -28.25 9.11 5.07
N PRO A 705 -28.65 9.40 6.32
CA PRO A 705 -29.82 10.23 6.60
C PRO A 705 -29.56 11.70 6.29
N ARG A 706 -30.40 12.29 5.43
CA ARG A 706 -30.29 13.70 4.98
C ARG A 706 -30.13 14.73 6.11
N ALA A 707 -30.70 14.46 7.29
CA ALA A 707 -30.60 15.32 8.47
C ALA A 707 -29.16 15.49 8.99
N GLU A 708 -28.27 14.51 8.78
CA GLU A 708 -26.87 14.56 9.23
C GLU A 708 -25.91 15.03 8.14
N ARG A 709 -26.41 15.59 7.02
CA ARG A 709 -25.61 16.07 5.89
C ARG A 709 -24.43 16.92 6.37
N GLU A 710 -24.69 17.95 7.17
CA GLU A 710 -23.66 18.91 7.62
C GLU A 710 -22.51 18.23 8.38
N ARG A 711 -22.77 17.09 9.03
CA ARG A 711 -21.80 16.34 9.83
C ARG A 711 -20.97 15.37 9.01
N PHE A 712 -21.55 14.73 7.99
CA PHE A 712 -20.89 13.61 7.28
C PHE A 712 -20.68 13.81 5.78
N ILE A 713 -21.24 14.85 5.14
CA ILE A 713 -21.22 14.99 3.67
C ILE A 713 -19.81 14.96 3.06
N LYS A 714 -18.79 15.50 3.75
CA LYS A 714 -17.40 15.39 3.30
C LYS A 714 -16.92 13.93 3.25
N GLY A 715 -17.15 13.17 4.32
CA GLY A 715 -16.77 11.75 4.39
C GLY A 715 -17.60 10.87 3.44
N TRP A 716 -18.87 11.21 3.21
CA TRP A 716 -19.70 10.55 2.21
C TRP A 716 -19.16 10.79 0.79
N ALA A 717 -18.87 12.06 0.42
CA ALA A 717 -18.29 12.39 -0.88
C ALA A 717 -16.93 11.69 -1.12
N VAL A 718 -16.05 11.65 -0.10
CA VAL A 718 -14.77 10.91 -0.17
C VAL A 718 -14.96 9.41 -0.41
N GLY A 719 -15.99 8.79 0.19
CA GLY A 719 -16.35 7.39 -0.07
C GLY A 719 -17.18 7.17 -1.33
N GLY A 720 -17.51 8.22 -2.10
CA GLY A 720 -18.39 8.15 -3.27
C GLY A 720 -19.86 7.90 -2.95
N PHE A 721 -20.35 8.30 -1.77
CA PHE A 721 -21.73 8.10 -1.32
C PHE A 721 -22.58 9.39 -1.36
N ASP A 722 -23.85 9.22 -1.75
CA ASP A 722 -24.87 10.25 -1.75
C ASP A 722 -25.74 10.22 -0.49
N MET A 723 -26.57 11.24 -0.29
CA MET A 723 -27.55 11.24 0.80
C MET A 723 -28.82 10.43 0.47
N GLY A 724 -29.24 9.57 1.39
CA GLY A 724 -30.37 8.65 1.23
C GLY A 724 -29.90 7.19 1.11
N TYR A 725 -30.63 6.38 0.35
CA TYR A 725 -30.29 4.98 0.13
C TYR A 725 -29.25 4.85 -0.98
N ASN A 726 -28.11 4.22 -0.66
CA ASN A 726 -27.04 3.90 -1.59
C ASN A 726 -26.95 2.39 -1.70
N THR A 727 -27.21 1.82 -2.88
CA THR A 727 -26.99 0.40 -3.15
C THR A 727 -25.60 0.21 -3.76
N ARG A 728 -24.82 -0.72 -3.20
CA ARG A 728 -23.53 -1.17 -3.75
C ARG A 728 -23.59 -2.66 -4.06
N LYS A 729 -23.11 -3.05 -5.24
CA LYS A 729 -22.94 -4.46 -5.59
C LYS A 729 -21.69 -5.04 -4.93
N TYR A 730 -21.68 -6.34 -4.70
CA TYR A 730 -20.56 -6.98 -4.01
C TYR A 730 -19.25 -6.97 -4.81
N ASN A 731 -19.30 -6.77 -6.13
CA ASN A 731 -18.16 -6.63 -7.03
C ASN A 731 -17.83 -5.16 -7.37
N GLU A 732 -18.47 -4.18 -6.71
CA GLU A 732 -18.09 -2.76 -6.83
C GLU A 732 -17.05 -2.40 -5.78
N LEU A 733 -16.02 -1.66 -6.19
CA LEU A 733 -14.99 -1.16 -5.29
C LEU A 733 -15.53 0.00 -4.44
N ILE A 734 -15.40 -0.10 -3.12
CA ILE A 734 -15.71 0.95 -2.15
C ILE A 734 -14.39 1.44 -1.56
N ARG A 735 -13.99 2.69 -1.88
CA ARG A 735 -12.72 3.31 -1.43
C ARG A 735 -12.66 3.60 0.08
N ALA A 736 -13.82 3.82 0.71
CA ALA A 736 -13.95 3.96 2.16
C ALA A 736 -15.39 3.67 2.61
N MET A 737 -15.58 2.85 3.64
CA MET A 737 -16.90 2.57 4.20
C MET A 737 -17.48 3.81 4.92
N PRO A 738 -18.76 4.16 4.74
CA PRO A 738 -19.28 5.43 5.22
C PRO A 738 -19.51 5.44 6.74
N GLY A 739 -19.24 6.59 7.36
CA GLY A 739 -19.75 6.93 8.70
C GLY A 739 -21.22 7.38 8.64
N GLY A 740 -21.87 7.52 9.79
CA GLY A 740 -23.20 8.16 9.85
C GLY A 740 -24.36 7.33 9.31
N ILE A 741 -24.22 6.01 9.21
CA ILE A 741 -25.26 5.11 8.67
C ILE A 741 -26.42 4.95 9.66
N ARG A 742 -27.66 5.17 9.21
CA ARG A 742 -28.89 4.92 9.99
C ARG A 742 -29.23 3.44 10.05
N ASP A 743 -29.23 2.79 8.89
CA ASP A 743 -29.51 1.38 8.69
C ASP A 743 -28.73 0.85 7.49
N VAL A 744 -28.47 -0.46 7.52
CA VAL A 744 -27.84 -1.22 6.45
C VAL A 744 -28.63 -2.49 6.20
N VAL A 745 -28.84 -2.80 4.92
CA VAL A 745 -29.47 -4.03 4.43
C VAL A 745 -28.45 -4.80 3.59
N VAL A 746 -28.36 -6.10 3.81
CA VAL A 746 -27.51 -7.02 3.05
C VAL A 746 -28.37 -8.17 2.52
N GLN A 747 -28.30 -8.40 1.21
CA GLN A 747 -29.15 -9.39 0.53
C GLN A 747 -28.51 -9.89 -0.78
N GLY A 748 -29.00 -11.01 -1.28
CA GLY A 748 -28.61 -11.57 -2.57
C GLY A 748 -28.37 -13.08 -2.54
N PRO A 749 -27.95 -13.68 -3.67
CA PRO A 749 -27.87 -15.13 -3.83
C PRO A 749 -27.01 -15.86 -2.79
N SER A 750 -25.94 -15.25 -2.27
CA SER A 750 -25.10 -15.83 -1.20
C SER A 750 -25.80 -15.86 0.16
N PHE A 751 -26.81 -15.01 0.36
CA PHE A 751 -27.67 -14.98 1.55
C PHE A 751 -28.98 -15.76 1.32
N GLY A 752 -29.13 -16.41 0.17
CA GLY A 752 -30.32 -17.16 -0.21
C GLY A 752 -31.56 -16.26 -0.27
N PRO A 753 -32.72 -16.70 0.28
CA PRO A 753 -33.90 -15.86 0.37
C PRO A 753 -33.86 -14.86 1.54
N ARG A 754 -32.77 -14.81 2.31
CA ARG A 754 -32.68 -14.01 3.53
C ARG A 754 -32.20 -12.60 3.27
N LYS A 755 -32.71 -11.68 4.07
CA LYS A 755 -32.26 -10.30 4.13
C LYS A 755 -31.79 -9.99 5.55
N PHE A 756 -30.51 -9.71 5.69
CA PHE A 756 -29.95 -9.20 6.94
C PHE A 756 -30.15 -7.69 7.01
N HIS A 757 -30.78 -7.21 8.08
CA HIS A 757 -31.07 -5.79 8.27
C HIS A 757 -30.59 -5.36 9.65
N ALA A 758 -29.68 -4.39 9.70
CA ALA A 758 -29.18 -3.83 10.94
C ALA A 758 -29.32 -2.31 10.97
N ARG A 759 -29.78 -1.75 12.10
CA ARG A 759 -30.08 -0.32 12.22
C ARG A 759 -29.78 0.23 13.61
N THR A 760 -29.62 1.55 13.72
CA THR A 760 -29.60 2.21 15.02
C THR A 760 -31.01 2.50 15.53
N THR A 761 -31.27 2.17 16.79
CA THR A 761 -32.55 2.51 17.45
C THR A 761 -32.66 3.99 17.85
N SER A 762 -31.53 4.73 17.80
CA SER A 762 -31.43 6.11 18.28
C SER A 762 -31.38 7.10 17.13
N GLY A 763 -32.22 8.13 17.20
CA GLY A 763 -32.14 9.26 16.27
C GLY A 763 -30.77 9.94 16.19
N LYS A 764 -29.93 9.84 17.24
CA LYS A 764 -28.69 10.63 17.44
C LYS A 764 -27.38 9.86 17.24
N ILE A 765 -27.43 8.52 17.25
CA ILE A 765 -26.26 7.66 17.10
C ILE A 765 -26.43 6.83 15.83
N PHE A 766 -25.33 6.69 15.12
CA PHE A 766 -25.25 6.08 13.80
C PHE A 766 -24.18 4.99 13.82
N LEU A 767 -24.29 4.05 12.88
CA LEU A 767 -23.23 3.08 12.64
C LEU A 767 -22.11 3.76 11.84
N ASN A 768 -20.87 3.41 12.18
CA ASN A 768 -19.72 3.68 11.32
C ASN A 768 -19.33 2.39 10.62
N GLY A 769 -19.31 2.40 9.29
CA GLY A 769 -18.77 1.30 8.50
C GLY A 769 -17.25 1.24 8.64
N GLY A 770 -16.69 0.05 8.45
CA GLY A 770 -15.25 -0.18 8.38
C GLY A 770 -14.94 -1.48 7.65
N ALA A 771 -13.72 -1.61 7.16
CA ALA A 771 -13.25 -2.79 6.47
C ALA A 771 -11.75 -3.01 6.73
N GLY A 772 -11.23 -4.19 6.38
CA GLY A 772 -9.86 -4.60 6.73
C GLY A 772 -8.74 -3.80 6.07
N ARG A 773 -9.09 -2.91 5.13
CA ARG A 773 -8.23 -2.01 4.35
C ARG A 773 -9.08 -0.86 3.79
N ALA A 774 -8.47 0.15 3.18
CA ALA A 774 -9.16 1.30 2.58
C ALA A 774 -10.14 0.86 1.47
N ASP A 775 -9.63 0.47 0.29
CA ASP A 775 -10.49 -0.01 -0.80
C ASP A 775 -10.85 -1.49 -0.63
N ILE A 776 -12.15 -1.77 -0.62
CA ILE A 776 -12.72 -3.12 -0.56
C ILE A 776 -13.84 -3.33 -1.56
N GLU A 777 -13.91 -4.54 -2.12
CA GLU A 777 -15.16 -5.05 -2.69
C GLU A 777 -15.96 -5.73 -1.56
N PRO A 778 -17.29 -5.51 -1.40
CA PRO A 778 -18.04 -6.03 -0.25
C PRO A 778 -17.97 -7.56 -0.03
N TRP A 779 -17.60 -8.36 -1.03
CA TRP A 779 -17.35 -9.79 -0.82
C TRP A 779 -16.15 -10.10 0.09
N GLU A 780 -15.25 -9.14 0.32
CA GLU A 780 -14.02 -9.27 1.13
C GLU A 780 -14.22 -9.28 2.65
N SER A 781 -15.46 -9.09 3.13
CA SER A 781 -15.83 -8.76 4.53
C SER A 781 -15.69 -7.29 4.89
N TYR A 782 -16.70 -6.81 5.63
CA TYR A 782 -16.81 -5.47 6.18
C TYR A 782 -17.59 -5.52 7.50
N TRP A 783 -17.51 -4.47 8.30
CA TRP A 783 -18.21 -4.38 9.58
C TRP A 783 -18.87 -3.02 9.80
N PHE A 784 -19.74 -2.97 10.80
CA PHE A 784 -20.35 -1.75 11.29
C PHE A 784 -20.26 -1.66 12.80
N ALA A 785 -19.88 -0.49 13.29
CA ALA A 785 -19.60 -0.22 14.69
C ALA A 785 -20.53 0.86 15.25
N LEU A 786 -21.12 0.60 16.42
CA LEU A 786 -21.74 1.61 17.27
C LEU A 786 -20.65 2.26 18.14
N ASN A 787 -19.94 3.24 17.60
CA ASN A 787 -18.94 4.01 18.34
C ASN A 787 -19.59 5.23 19.01
N ARG A 788 -19.12 5.57 20.22
CA ARG A 788 -19.57 6.74 20.98
C ARG A 788 -18.36 7.48 21.52
N SER A 789 -18.13 8.67 20.99
CA SER A 789 -17.07 9.56 21.45
C SER A 789 -17.31 9.97 22.90
N ARG A 790 -16.38 9.60 23.80
CA ARG A 790 -16.43 9.89 25.25
C ARG A 790 -17.68 9.32 25.94
N GLU A 791 -17.78 7.99 25.98
CA GLU A 791 -18.78 7.30 26.80
C GLU A 791 -18.49 7.53 28.29
N ASP A 792 -19.37 8.28 28.97
CA ASP A 792 -19.27 8.59 30.40
C ASP A 792 -20.42 7.98 31.23
N ARG A 793 -21.33 7.25 30.58
CA ARG A 793 -22.55 6.77 31.23
C ARG A 793 -22.30 5.54 32.08
N THR A 794 -22.93 5.53 33.23
CA THR A 794 -22.92 4.40 34.17
C THR A 794 -24.08 3.40 33.95
N LYS A 795 -24.96 3.64 32.98
CA LYS A 795 -26.21 2.89 32.76
C LYS A 795 -26.51 2.64 31.29
N PHE A 796 -26.98 1.44 30.96
CA PHE A 796 -27.44 1.09 29.63
C PHE A 796 -28.64 1.94 29.18
N THR A 797 -28.65 2.30 27.90
CA THR A 797 -29.74 3.06 27.27
C THR A 797 -30.29 2.24 26.11
N LYS A 798 -31.42 1.54 26.33
CA LYS A 798 -32.04 0.63 25.32
C LYS A 798 -32.53 1.36 24.06
N THR A 799 -32.72 2.68 24.11
CA THR A 799 -33.00 3.49 22.91
C THR A 799 -31.75 3.75 22.07
N GLU A 800 -30.55 3.35 22.52
CA GLU A 800 -29.27 3.52 21.84
C GLU A 800 -28.56 2.17 21.63
N ALA A 801 -29.17 1.31 20.81
CA ALA A 801 -28.67 0.00 20.44
C ALA A 801 -28.45 -0.13 18.93
N ILE A 802 -27.66 -1.14 18.55
CA ILE A 802 -27.78 -1.78 17.24
C ILE A 802 -28.97 -2.74 17.34
N GLU A 803 -29.96 -2.61 16.47
CA GLU A 803 -30.99 -3.63 16.25
C GLU A 803 -30.63 -4.44 15.01
N ILE A 804 -30.63 -5.76 15.11
CA ILE A 804 -30.37 -6.71 14.02
C ILE A 804 -31.65 -7.55 13.82
N GLN A 805 -32.14 -7.60 12.59
CA GLN A 805 -33.29 -8.40 12.16
C GLN A 805 -32.88 -9.27 10.95
N ILE A 806 -33.41 -10.49 10.91
CA ILE A 806 -33.34 -11.37 9.74
C ILE A 806 -34.75 -11.49 9.19
N GLU A 807 -34.92 -11.20 7.90
CA GLU A 807 -36.16 -11.36 7.13
C GLU A 807 -36.04 -12.53 6.14
#